data_AF-A0A934FE64-F1
#
_entry.id   AF-A0A934FE64-F1
#
_cell.length_a   1.000
_cell.length_b   1.000
_cell.length_c   1.000
_cell.angle_alpha   90.00
_cell.angle_beta   90.00
_cell.angle_gamma   90.00
#
_symmetry.space_group_name_H-M   'P 1'
#
loop_
_entity.id
_entity.type
_entity.pdbx_description
1 polymer ?
#
loop_
_entity_poly.entity_id
_entity_poly.type
_entity_poly.pdbx_seq_one_letter_code
_entity_poly.pdbx_strand_id
1 'polypeptide(L)'
;MATYNPGPSYTQTSGYGPRDTGIPGASTNHNGIDYGAPSGTPIPAAADGKVFFSDWMNGYGWTVVIEHEIDGQKVYSLYAHMEGKSSLSAGDSVQAGDTVGGVGNSGLPGMRPHLHFGVITKSPLIKKNRITVNPSDFNFPDNNNPTPDNSEPPPEVNPSENDLWHRARGWSTKDPLVLDLDNDGIETVGIDGGVLFDHNADGIKTGTGWLKSDDAFLVLDRNGNGTIDSGRELFGVDTVVSTNSAGTESYAADGFVALRSIDANGDGLFNAADAQYANVRLWRDLNQDGISQADELQSLAQAGITGIDLATQAATKQLAGGNTQTLTAGVAGLEGDAAALNLADNPFYREFTDTLDTTWVMDLPDMQGSGLVRDLREASTLSTGLQSQLRTLATQDYVNRDTYLGQIKQLIDAWGDTSSLQDAESRQDLGYLELQQVTGANATSVGLHYIQPTGSGMDMTSGYGINIVYQPAGVNRTLLEQEAGVVMIGTGGGSGTDGTTLGDPLTLTPEQQAAQIAKWQRASYLIETLERFNGQTFINIEPDRVTTGAGRDVNVGTSGGSTSGGGGAQGAGGGLFNVFIPLSQQQLDLLEQSYTELVDSIYDSLLLQTRLKGYMDSIDLVIDETGIKLDFGRMEQMLADRHAINAKDGLGDLLDLMRTNDHMLMGLGWTNGAATLRSWAESMAADPSQSQAVADLGIRIVGGSVTGTTKDEVLAAGSGNDTVYAGAGNDVVLGGAGDDTLYGENGNDLIKGEAGNDTLSGGSGSDTYLFKRGDGQDTIYNDDAGTGKTDVLQFAADIAASDVTATRSGTNLVLAINGTIDKVTVQSYFFQDGTGGYQIEEIRFTDGTVWNVDAVKALVIVATDQADTLYGYATDDVLNGGAGNDTLYGGAGNDALHGDAGDETLLGETGNDTLDGGVGNDYLMGGQGSDTYLFGRGGGQDTISNLDTGVGKTDVLQFASDINVGDIKATRSVTDLVLAITG
;
A
#
# COMPACT_ATOMS: atom_id res chain seq x y z
N MET A 1 -25.33 23.40 -34.63
CA MET A 1 -26.74 23.75 -34.95
C MET A 1 -27.44 22.49 -35.47
N ALA A 2 -28.63 22.21 -34.89
CA ALA A 2 -29.69 21.25 -35.29
C ALA A 2 -29.34 19.74 -35.30
N THR A 3 -29.63 18.95 -34.24
CA THR A 3 -30.90 18.31 -33.82
C THR A 3 -31.52 17.31 -34.81
N TYR A 4 -31.61 16.01 -34.42
CA TYR A 4 -32.76 15.17 -34.77
C TYR A 4 -33.07 14.12 -33.68
N ASN A 5 -34.38 13.91 -33.49
CA ASN A 5 -35.12 13.32 -32.38
C ASN A 5 -35.48 11.83 -32.69
N PRO A 6 -35.64 10.92 -31.70
CA PRO A 6 -35.78 9.49 -31.92
C PRO A 6 -37.25 8.98 -31.94
N GLY A 7 -37.44 7.79 -32.53
CA GLY A 7 -38.54 6.85 -32.27
C GLY A 7 -39.27 6.32 -33.53
N PRO A 8 -40.07 5.22 -33.44
CA PRO A 8 -40.15 4.17 -32.41
C PRO A 8 -40.30 2.72 -32.95
N SER A 9 -40.33 1.74 -32.02
CA SER A 9 -40.89 0.37 -32.11
C SER A 9 -40.04 -0.79 -32.68
N TYR A 10 -39.64 -1.74 -31.83
CA TYR A 10 -40.34 -3.04 -31.65
C TYR A 10 -39.76 -3.82 -30.44
N THR A 11 -40.64 -4.59 -29.80
CA THR A 11 -40.57 -5.19 -28.47
C THR A 11 -39.77 -6.50 -28.35
N GLN A 12 -39.27 -6.76 -27.14
CA GLN A 12 -38.64 -8.00 -26.62
C GLN A 12 -39.44 -9.30 -26.90
N THR A 13 -38.73 -10.45 -26.99
CA THR A 13 -39.07 -11.70 -26.26
C THR A 13 -37.94 -12.77 -26.34
N SER A 14 -37.37 -13.09 -25.17
CA SER A 14 -36.78 -14.36 -24.65
C SER A 14 -36.07 -15.41 -25.54
N GLY A 15 -34.89 -15.89 -25.09
CA GLY A 15 -34.49 -17.31 -25.13
C GLY A 15 -33.10 -17.64 -25.71
N TYR A 16 -32.28 -18.36 -24.95
CA TYR A 16 -30.97 -18.96 -25.29
C TYR A 16 -30.89 -19.63 -26.69
N GLY A 17 -29.94 -19.18 -27.54
CA GLY A 17 -29.22 -19.87 -28.67
C GLY A 17 -29.99 -20.62 -29.79
N PRO A 18 -29.42 -20.90 -31.00
CA PRO A 18 -28.00 -20.90 -31.38
C PRO A 18 -27.65 -20.20 -32.73
N ARG A 19 -26.36 -20.28 -33.06
CA ARG A 19 -25.63 -19.83 -34.26
C ARG A 19 -26.34 -19.99 -35.62
N ASP A 20 -26.07 -18.98 -36.44
CA ASP A 20 -25.68 -19.02 -37.86
C ASP A 20 -26.59 -18.43 -38.96
N THR A 21 -26.03 -17.34 -39.52
CA THR A 21 -25.93 -16.95 -40.94
C THR A 21 -27.00 -16.05 -41.59
N GLY A 22 -26.53 -14.86 -41.97
CA GLY A 22 -27.24 -13.98 -42.90
C GLY A 22 -26.46 -12.73 -43.31
N ILE A 23 -25.25 -12.89 -43.87
CA ILE A 23 -24.32 -11.92 -44.51
C ILE A 23 -23.17 -11.40 -43.61
N PRO A 24 -21.90 -11.80 -43.89
CA PRO A 24 -20.69 -11.19 -43.32
C PRO A 24 -20.22 -10.01 -44.19
N GLY A 25 -19.88 -8.88 -43.58
CA GLY A 25 -19.06 -7.85 -44.22
C GLY A 25 -19.63 -6.44 -44.34
N ALA A 26 -20.69 -6.07 -43.61
CA ALA A 26 -21.07 -4.66 -43.49
C ALA A 26 -21.37 -4.33 -42.02
N SER A 27 -20.33 -3.99 -41.27
CA SER A 27 -20.49 -3.31 -40.00
C SER A 27 -20.73 -1.83 -40.27
N THR A 28 -21.97 -1.38 -40.10
CA THR A 28 -22.30 0.05 -39.96
C THR A 28 -22.35 0.46 -38.48
N ASN A 29 -21.64 -0.23 -37.59
CA ASN A 29 -21.41 0.15 -36.21
C ASN A 29 -20.11 -0.52 -35.75
N HIS A 30 -19.00 0.23 -35.71
CA HIS A 30 -17.77 -0.20 -35.05
C HIS A 30 -18.00 -0.24 -33.52
N ASN A 31 -18.79 -1.22 -33.06
CA ASN A 31 -18.86 -1.65 -31.68
C ASN A 31 -18.03 -2.93 -31.59
N GLY A 32 -16.91 -2.87 -30.85
CA GLY A 32 -15.99 -3.98 -30.65
C GLY A 32 -16.71 -5.23 -30.13
N ILE A 33 -16.41 -6.37 -30.73
CA ILE A 33 -16.76 -7.69 -30.19
C ILE A 33 -15.45 -8.38 -29.87
N ASP A 34 -15.31 -8.74 -28.59
CA ASP A 34 -14.27 -9.60 -28.06
C ASP A 34 -14.44 -11.01 -28.65
N TYR A 35 -13.50 -11.47 -29.47
CA TYR A 35 -13.55 -12.84 -29.99
C TYR A 35 -12.89 -13.77 -28.99
N GLY A 36 -13.69 -14.52 -28.23
CA GLY A 36 -13.25 -15.79 -27.61
C GLY A 36 -12.96 -16.87 -28.66
N ALA A 37 -12.14 -16.56 -29.65
CA ALA A 37 -11.76 -17.47 -30.72
C ALA A 37 -10.55 -18.33 -30.28
N PRO A 38 -10.50 -19.61 -30.66
CA PRO A 38 -9.32 -20.45 -30.42
C PRO A 38 -8.07 -19.83 -31.08
N SER A 39 -6.90 -20.00 -30.45
CA SER A 39 -5.59 -19.65 -31.01
C SER A 39 -5.46 -20.17 -32.46
N GLY A 40 -4.88 -19.34 -33.33
CA GLY A 40 -4.68 -19.64 -34.76
C GLY A 40 -5.89 -19.34 -35.65
N THR A 41 -6.98 -18.77 -35.14
CA THR A 41 -8.12 -18.35 -35.97
C THR A 41 -7.73 -17.16 -36.87
N PRO A 42 -7.96 -17.20 -38.20
CA PRO A 42 -7.63 -16.09 -39.10
C PRO A 42 -8.43 -14.82 -38.81
N ILE A 43 -7.76 -13.66 -38.83
CA ILE A 43 -8.34 -12.33 -38.63
C ILE A 43 -8.56 -11.70 -40.02
N PRO A 44 -9.81 -11.38 -40.41
CA PRO A 44 -10.09 -10.71 -41.67
C PRO A 44 -9.85 -9.19 -41.55
N ALA A 45 -9.29 -8.60 -42.59
CA ALA A 45 -9.18 -7.16 -42.76
C ALA A 45 -10.56 -6.53 -42.93
N ALA A 46 -10.73 -5.31 -42.42
CA ALA A 46 -11.84 -4.46 -42.82
C ALA A 46 -11.76 -4.18 -44.33
N ALA A 47 -12.93 -4.07 -44.98
CA ALA A 47 -12.98 -3.80 -46.40
C ALA A 47 -12.32 -2.45 -46.74
N ASP A 48 -11.80 -2.35 -47.97
CA ASP A 48 -11.38 -1.10 -48.63
C ASP A 48 -10.34 -0.24 -47.89
N GLY A 49 -9.06 -0.52 -48.18
CA GLY A 49 -7.92 0.29 -47.72
C GLY A 49 -6.61 -0.03 -48.44
N LYS A 50 -5.53 0.62 -48.03
CA LYS A 50 -4.15 0.28 -48.42
C LYS A 50 -3.33 -0.01 -47.18
N VAL A 51 -2.58 -1.10 -47.22
CA VAL A 51 -1.65 -1.45 -46.15
C VAL A 51 -0.59 -0.37 -46.10
N PHE A 52 -0.51 0.31 -44.96
CA PHE A 52 0.48 1.33 -44.70
C PHE A 52 1.74 0.72 -44.09
N PHE A 53 1.56 -0.28 -43.21
CA PHE A 53 2.63 -0.95 -42.48
C PHE A 53 2.28 -2.42 -42.24
N SER A 54 3.26 -3.32 -42.29
CA SER A 54 3.11 -4.72 -41.89
C SER A 54 4.47 -5.32 -41.51
N ASP A 55 4.71 -5.64 -40.24
CA ASP A 55 5.95 -6.31 -39.80
C ASP A 55 5.80 -7.09 -38.49
N TRP A 56 6.80 -7.92 -38.15
CA TRP A 56 6.94 -8.60 -36.86
C TRP A 56 7.55 -7.66 -35.83
N MET A 57 6.93 -7.58 -34.65
CA MET A 57 7.39 -6.80 -33.52
C MET A 57 7.86 -7.74 -32.40
N ASN A 58 9.12 -7.63 -32.00
CA ASN A 58 9.67 -8.39 -30.88
C ASN A 58 8.84 -8.14 -29.61
N GLY A 59 8.43 -9.21 -28.91
CA GLY A 59 7.59 -9.13 -27.71
C GLY A 59 6.08 -8.93 -27.97
N TYR A 60 5.68 -8.43 -29.14
CA TYR A 60 4.30 -7.99 -29.42
C TYR A 60 3.63 -8.68 -30.63
N GLY A 61 4.31 -9.59 -31.34
CA GLY A 61 3.73 -10.35 -32.47
C GLY A 61 3.71 -9.59 -33.82
N TRP A 62 3.01 -10.12 -34.82
CA TRP A 62 2.81 -9.45 -36.12
C TRP A 62 1.82 -8.28 -35.99
N THR A 63 2.14 -7.18 -36.65
CA THR A 63 1.36 -5.94 -36.65
C THR A 63 1.10 -5.43 -38.06
N VAL A 64 -0.13 -5.01 -38.35
CA VAL A 64 -0.55 -4.44 -39.65
C VAL A 64 -1.33 -3.15 -39.43
N VAL A 65 -1.01 -2.10 -40.20
CA VAL A 65 -1.77 -0.85 -40.23
C VAL A 65 -2.37 -0.65 -41.62
N ILE A 66 -3.66 -0.39 -41.69
CA ILE A 66 -4.40 -0.17 -42.94
C ILE A 66 -4.93 1.27 -42.99
N GLU A 67 -4.61 1.98 -44.07
CA GLU A 67 -5.14 3.31 -44.40
C GLU A 67 -6.45 3.17 -45.20
N HIS A 68 -7.51 3.81 -44.72
CA HIS A 68 -8.82 3.91 -45.35
C HIS A 68 -9.11 5.37 -45.75
N GLU A 69 -9.99 5.58 -46.72
CA GLU A 69 -10.49 6.91 -47.11
C GLU A 69 -12.01 6.94 -46.99
N ILE A 70 -12.52 7.63 -45.96
CA ILE A 70 -13.95 7.70 -45.63
C ILE A 70 -14.36 9.18 -45.72
N ASP A 71 -15.35 9.50 -46.56
CA ASP A 71 -15.86 10.87 -46.77
C ASP A 71 -14.76 11.94 -47.05
N GLY A 72 -13.66 11.53 -47.70
CA GLY A 72 -12.52 12.39 -48.02
C GLY A 72 -11.56 12.63 -46.84
N GLN A 73 -11.74 11.93 -45.73
CA GLN A 73 -10.81 11.89 -44.60
C GLN A 73 -10.09 10.54 -44.56
N LYS A 74 -8.79 10.57 -44.23
CA LYS A 74 -8.01 9.36 -44.02
C LYS A 74 -8.24 8.82 -42.62
N VAL A 75 -8.57 7.54 -42.53
CA VAL A 75 -8.82 6.81 -41.28
C VAL A 75 -7.86 5.61 -41.25
N TYR A 76 -7.32 5.25 -40.09
CA TYR A 76 -6.38 4.12 -39.99
C TYR A 76 -6.89 3.08 -39.02
N SER A 77 -6.73 1.81 -39.40
CA SER A 77 -7.01 0.64 -38.58
C SER A 77 -5.69 -0.02 -38.18
N LEU A 78 -5.47 -0.22 -36.87
CA LEU A 78 -4.32 -0.93 -36.32
C LEU A 78 -4.73 -2.36 -35.90
N TYR A 79 -3.93 -3.34 -36.31
CA TYR A 79 -4.01 -4.73 -35.88
C TYR A 79 -2.65 -5.13 -35.27
N ALA A 80 -2.60 -5.54 -34.00
CA ALA A 80 -1.37 -5.93 -33.28
C ALA A 80 -1.56 -7.26 -32.54
N HIS A 81 -0.48 -7.86 -31.98
CA HIS A 81 -0.53 -9.13 -31.23
C HIS A 81 -0.95 -10.37 -32.05
N MET A 82 -0.60 -10.41 -33.34
CA MET A 82 -0.94 -11.55 -34.20
C MET A 82 0.18 -12.62 -34.18
N GLU A 83 -0.18 -13.88 -34.00
CA GLU A 83 0.79 -15.00 -33.90
C GLU A 83 1.29 -15.48 -35.28
N GLY A 84 0.58 -15.11 -36.36
CA GLY A 84 0.90 -15.51 -37.74
C GLY A 84 1.30 -14.34 -38.64
N LYS A 85 2.27 -14.59 -39.53
CA LYS A 85 2.73 -13.60 -40.52
C LYS A 85 1.58 -13.12 -41.39
N SER A 86 1.37 -11.81 -41.40
CA SER A 86 0.44 -11.15 -42.32
C SER A 86 0.75 -11.57 -43.76
N SER A 87 -0.31 -11.91 -44.51
CA SER A 87 -0.20 -12.16 -45.95
C SER A 87 -0.06 -10.87 -46.78
N LEU A 88 -0.25 -9.72 -46.12
CA LEU A 88 -0.30 -8.38 -46.68
C LEU A 88 1.00 -7.63 -46.38
N SER A 89 1.53 -6.92 -47.37
CA SER A 89 2.75 -6.10 -47.27
C SER A 89 2.44 -4.61 -47.44
N ALA A 90 3.31 -3.74 -46.94
CA ALA A 90 3.16 -2.29 -47.11
C ALA A 90 3.01 -1.90 -48.60
N GLY A 91 1.96 -1.14 -48.91
CA GLY A 91 1.57 -0.73 -50.26
C GLY A 91 0.49 -1.60 -50.91
N ASP A 92 0.17 -2.77 -50.35
CA ASP A 92 -0.89 -3.65 -50.87
C ASP A 92 -2.26 -2.99 -50.74
N SER A 93 -3.15 -3.26 -51.70
CA SER A 93 -4.55 -2.83 -51.61
C SER A 93 -5.36 -3.94 -50.95
N VAL A 94 -6.17 -3.57 -49.96
CA VAL A 94 -6.92 -4.49 -49.11
C VAL A 94 -8.37 -4.60 -49.62
N GLN A 95 -8.86 -5.83 -49.72
CA GLN A 95 -10.23 -6.18 -50.04
C GLN A 95 -10.91 -6.85 -48.84
N ALA A 96 -12.25 -6.81 -48.82
CA ALA A 96 -13.04 -7.48 -47.80
C ALA A 96 -12.71 -8.99 -47.75
N GLY A 97 -12.25 -9.48 -46.60
CA GLY A 97 -11.90 -10.89 -46.40
C GLY A 97 -10.43 -11.24 -46.60
N ASP A 98 -9.57 -10.28 -46.96
CA ASP A 98 -8.12 -10.47 -46.89
C ASP A 98 -7.69 -10.78 -45.46
N THR A 99 -6.65 -11.61 -45.27
CA THR A 99 -6.23 -12.06 -43.93
C THR A 99 -5.02 -11.26 -43.46
N VAL A 100 -5.18 -10.53 -42.34
CA VAL A 100 -4.11 -9.72 -41.72
C VAL A 100 -3.23 -10.52 -40.76
N GLY A 101 -3.72 -11.66 -40.24
CA GLY A 101 -2.98 -12.52 -39.31
C GLY A 101 -3.89 -13.55 -38.65
N GLY A 102 -3.45 -14.12 -37.53
CA GLY A 102 -4.24 -15.04 -36.70
C GLY A 102 -4.25 -14.63 -35.22
N VAL A 103 -5.31 -14.99 -34.49
CA VAL A 103 -5.47 -14.72 -33.05
C VAL A 103 -4.35 -15.39 -32.27
N GLY A 104 -3.55 -14.59 -31.56
CA GLY A 104 -2.39 -15.08 -30.84
C GLY A 104 -2.69 -15.64 -29.46
N ASN A 105 -1.85 -16.57 -29.02
CA ASN A 105 -1.73 -16.94 -27.61
C ASN A 105 -0.81 -15.90 -26.93
N SER A 106 -1.32 -15.11 -25.98
CA SER A 106 -0.47 -14.23 -25.17
C SER A 106 0.55 -15.10 -24.45
N GLY A 107 1.83 -15.00 -24.83
CA GLY A 107 2.95 -15.70 -24.18
C GLY A 107 3.27 -15.16 -22.78
N LEU A 108 2.36 -14.42 -22.15
CA LEU A 108 2.48 -13.87 -20.81
C LEU A 108 1.58 -14.69 -19.86
N PRO A 109 2.10 -15.26 -18.76
CA PRO A 109 1.27 -15.98 -17.79
C PRO A 109 0.20 -15.05 -17.20
N GLY A 110 -1.08 -15.43 -17.33
CA GLY A 110 -2.20 -14.75 -16.65
C GLY A 110 -3.08 -13.84 -17.51
N MET A 111 -2.67 -13.46 -18.74
CA MET A 111 -3.50 -12.62 -19.60
C MET A 111 -4.30 -13.43 -20.64
N ARG A 112 -5.61 -13.17 -20.77
CA ARG A 112 -6.45 -13.71 -21.84
C ARG A 112 -5.98 -13.16 -23.21
N PRO A 113 -6.21 -13.86 -24.33
CA PRO A 113 -5.82 -13.37 -25.65
C PRO A 113 -6.65 -12.13 -26.03
N HIS A 114 -6.05 -10.94 -25.99
CA HIS A 114 -6.68 -9.68 -26.39
C HIS A 114 -6.15 -9.22 -27.76
N LEU A 115 -7.07 -8.93 -28.68
CA LEU A 115 -6.78 -8.33 -29.98
C LEU A 115 -7.26 -6.88 -29.94
N HIS A 116 -6.35 -5.91 -29.86
CA HIS A 116 -6.72 -4.49 -29.80
C HIS A 116 -7.02 -3.93 -31.19
N PHE A 117 -8.23 -3.38 -31.34
CA PHE A 117 -8.67 -2.64 -32.52
C PHE A 117 -8.78 -1.16 -32.17
N GLY A 118 -7.95 -0.32 -32.79
CA GLY A 118 -8.03 1.12 -32.68
C GLY A 118 -8.36 1.77 -34.02
N VAL A 119 -9.36 2.66 -34.04
CA VAL A 119 -9.64 3.53 -35.18
C VAL A 119 -9.06 4.91 -34.89
N ILE A 120 -8.09 5.34 -35.70
CA ILE A 120 -7.50 6.68 -35.59
C ILE A 120 -8.43 7.66 -36.32
N THR A 121 -9.17 8.46 -35.55
CA THR A 121 -10.23 9.36 -36.08
C THR A 121 -9.75 10.79 -36.35
N LYS A 122 -8.60 11.20 -35.81
CA LYS A 122 -7.93 12.48 -36.13
C LYS A 122 -6.73 12.25 -37.04
N SER A 123 -6.49 13.15 -38.00
CA SER A 123 -5.41 13.04 -38.99
C SER A 123 -4.03 12.90 -38.31
N PRO A 124 -3.41 11.70 -38.31
CA PRO A 124 -2.11 11.52 -37.70
C PRO A 124 -1.02 12.23 -38.52
N LEU A 125 0.09 12.59 -37.87
CA LEU A 125 1.22 13.15 -38.59
C LEU A 125 1.96 12.02 -39.30
N ILE A 126 1.90 12.03 -40.64
CA ILE A 126 2.51 11.00 -41.47
C ILE A 126 3.69 11.59 -42.23
N LYS A 127 4.87 11.02 -41.98
CA LYS A 127 6.08 11.30 -42.74
C LYS A 127 6.68 9.95 -43.14
N LYS A 128 6.68 9.66 -44.44
CA LYS A 128 7.35 8.53 -45.12
C LYS A 128 7.77 7.38 -44.17
N ASN A 129 6.88 6.40 -43.99
CA ASN A 129 7.03 5.19 -43.16
C ASN A 129 7.00 5.38 -41.63
N ARG A 130 6.61 6.56 -41.14
CA ARG A 130 6.37 6.83 -39.72
C ARG A 130 4.97 7.38 -39.52
N ILE A 131 4.23 6.79 -38.57
CA ILE A 131 2.97 7.31 -38.04
C ILE A 131 3.24 7.78 -36.61
N THR A 132 2.83 9.01 -36.30
CA THR A 132 2.78 9.55 -34.94
C THR A 132 1.33 9.83 -34.60
N VAL A 133 0.85 9.22 -33.52
CA VAL A 133 -0.55 9.31 -33.05
C VAL A 133 -0.54 9.61 -31.57
N ASN A 134 -1.45 10.47 -31.12
CA ASN A 134 -1.69 10.60 -29.70
C ASN A 134 -2.47 9.36 -29.19
N PRO A 135 -2.05 8.68 -28.12
CA PRO A 135 -2.81 7.57 -27.54
C PRO A 135 -4.27 7.94 -27.23
N SER A 136 -4.52 9.18 -26.79
CA SER A 136 -5.89 9.69 -26.53
C SER A 136 -6.75 9.92 -27.79
N ASP A 137 -6.16 9.88 -28.99
CA ASP A 137 -6.89 9.93 -30.26
C ASP A 137 -7.41 8.55 -30.70
N PHE A 138 -7.02 7.47 -30.01
CA PHE A 138 -7.63 6.17 -30.17
C PHE A 138 -8.94 6.09 -29.39
N ASN A 139 -10.02 5.70 -30.08
CA ASN A 139 -11.23 5.25 -29.42
C ASN A 139 -11.12 3.73 -29.21
N PHE A 140 -10.60 3.32 -28.05
CA PHE A 140 -10.59 1.91 -27.66
C PHE A 140 -11.99 1.53 -27.15
N PRO A 141 -12.63 0.45 -27.66
CA PRO A 141 -13.99 0.06 -27.24
C PRO A 141 -14.12 -0.41 -25.79
N ASP A 142 -13.03 -0.51 -25.02
CA ASP A 142 -13.03 -0.90 -23.60
C ASP A 142 -13.19 0.30 -22.66
N ASN A 143 -12.77 1.50 -23.04
CA ASN A 143 -12.87 2.69 -22.19
C ASN A 143 -14.31 3.19 -21.97
N ASN A 144 -15.29 2.56 -22.62
CA ASN A 144 -16.71 2.92 -22.54
C ASN A 144 -17.64 1.69 -22.44
N ASN A 145 -17.18 0.52 -22.00
CA ASN A 145 -18.08 -0.56 -21.56
C ASN A 145 -17.98 -0.76 -20.02
N PRO A 146 -19.08 -0.52 -19.28
CA PRO A 146 -19.10 -0.42 -17.83
C PRO A 146 -19.32 -1.81 -17.21
N THR A 147 -18.25 -2.56 -17.00
CA THR A 147 -18.27 -3.59 -15.96
C THR A 147 -17.65 -2.99 -14.69
N PRO A 148 -18.17 -3.31 -13.49
CA PRO A 148 -17.54 -2.96 -12.20
C PRO A 148 -16.13 -3.55 -11.98
N ASP A 149 -15.54 -4.12 -13.03
CA ASP A 149 -14.34 -4.93 -13.05
C ASP A 149 -13.22 -4.22 -13.82
N ASN A 150 -13.11 -2.89 -13.66
CA ASN A 150 -11.79 -2.29 -13.76
C ASN A 150 -11.04 -2.81 -12.54
N SER A 151 -10.34 -3.93 -12.71
CA SER A 151 -9.74 -4.74 -11.65
C SER A 151 -8.59 -4.05 -10.89
N GLU A 152 -8.32 -2.78 -11.17
CA GLU A 152 -7.44 -1.95 -10.35
C GLU A 152 -8.30 -0.94 -9.57
N PRO A 153 -8.31 -1.02 -8.22
CA PRO A 153 -8.96 0.00 -7.41
C PRO A 153 -8.30 1.36 -7.69
N PRO A 154 -9.05 2.48 -7.55
CA PRO A 154 -8.44 3.80 -7.65
C PRO A 154 -7.32 3.93 -6.60
N PRO A 155 -6.33 4.83 -6.81
CA PRO A 155 -5.28 5.06 -5.83
C PRO A 155 -5.89 5.32 -4.44
N GLU A 156 -5.26 4.77 -3.41
CA GLU A 156 -5.74 4.88 -2.03
C GLU A 156 -4.96 5.92 -1.23
N VAL A 157 -5.58 6.45 -0.16
CA VAL A 157 -4.85 7.26 0.82
C VAL A 157 -3.82 6.37 1.51
N ASN A 158 -2.60 6.87 1.69
CA ASN A 158 -1.50 6.10 2.31
C ASN A 158 -1.88 5.64 3.74
N PRO A 159 -1.91 4.32 4.04
CA PRO A 159 -2.25 3.82 5.37
C PRO A 159 -1.31 4.26 6.49
N SER A 160 -0.07 4.69 6.17
CA SER A 160 0.91 5.22 7.13
C SER A 160 0.35 6.40 7.95
N GLU A 161 -0.57 7.15 7.35
CA GLU A 161 -1.29 8.25 7.98
C GLU A 161 -1.99 7.79 9.27
N ASN A 162 -2.67 6.64 9.25
CA ASN A 162 -3.41 6.12 10.39
C ASN A 162 -2.49 5.58 11.50
N ASP A 163 -1.33 5.05 11.15
CA ASP A 163 -0.33 4.66 12.15
C ASP A 163 0.17 5.88 12.94
N LEU A 164 0.45 6.98 12.24
CA LEU A 164 0.83 8.25 12.85
C LEU A 164 -0.29 8.82 13.71
N TRP A 165 -1.54 8.76 13.23
CA TRP A 165 -2.73 9.14 13.99
C TRP A 165 -2.89 8.32 15.28
N HIS A 166 -2.81 6.98 15.21
CA HIS A 166 -2.90 6.09 16.36
C HIS A 166 -1.80 6.37 17.39
N ARG A 167 -0.57 6.62 16.93
CA ARG A 167 0.55 7.02 17.79
C ARG A 167 0.32 8.38 18.44
N ALA A 168 -0.24 9.35 17.72
CA ALA A 168 -0.56 10.68 18.25
C ALA A 168 -1.66 10.60 19.32
N ARG A 169 -2.67 9.78 19.07
CA ARG A 169 -3.79 9.56 19.97
C ARG A 169 -3.37 8.80 21.23
N GLY A 170 -2.51 7.79 21.09
CA GLY A 170 -2.02 6.94 22.18
C GLY A 170 -2.90 5.74 22.52
N TRP A 171 -3.79 5.33 21.61
CA TRP A 171 -4.83 4.30 21.79
C TRP A 171 -4.95 3.32 20.62
N SER A 172 -5.29 2.07 20.95
CA SER A 172 -6.11 1.12 20.18
C SER A 172 -6.77 0.19 21.23
N THR A 173 -7.98 -0.38 21.10
CA THR A 173 -9.05 -0.36 20.10
C THR A 173 -10.34 -0.86 20.80
N LYS A 174 -11.38 -1.20 20.03
CA LYS A 174 -12.64 -1.79 20.46
C LYS A 174 -12.35 -3.12 21.20
N ASP A 175 -12.88 -3.30 22.42
CA ASP A 175 -12.65 -4.50 23.26
C ASP A 175 -13.81 -5.53 23.16
N PRO A 176 -13.95 -6.40 22.15
CA PRO A 176 -14.87 -7.52 22.26
C PRO A 176 -14.40 -8.57 23.28
N LEU A 177 -15.37 -9.19 23.94
CA LEU A 177 -15.19 -10.33 24.81
C LEU A 177 -15.25 -11.63 24.00
N VAL A 178 -14.23 -12.47 24.14
CA VAL A 178 -14.07 -13.75 23.43
C VAL A 178 -13.86 -14.90 24.42
N LEU A 179 -14.03 -16.13 23.94
CA LEU A 179 -13.81 -17.35 24.71
C LEU A 179 -12.89 -18.31 23.95
N ASP A 180 -11.89 -18.83 24.67
CA ASP A 180 -11.06 -19.95 24.26
C ASP A 180 -11.85 -21.26 24.38
N LEU A 181 -12.13 -21.91 23.24
CA LEU A 181 -13.02 -23.07 23.21
C LEU A 181 -12.29 -24.43 23.25
N ASP A 182 -11.02 -24.50 22.88
CA ASP A 182 -10.26 -25.74 22.76
C ASP A 182 -9.00 -25.81 23.64
N ASN A 183 -8.74 -24.77 24.43
CA ASN A 183 -7.71 -24.69 25.46
C ASN A 183 -6.27 -24.71 24.91
N ASP A 184 -6.06 -24.12 23.73
CA ASP A 184 -4.72 -23.78 23.25
C ASP A 184 -4.40 -22.27 23.33
N GLY A 185 -5.39 -21.48 23.78
CA GLY A 185 -5.29 -20.06 24.07
C GLY A 185 -5.66 -19.20 22.87
N ILE A 186 -6.28 -18.04 23.12
CA ILE A 186 -6.84 -17.17 22.08
C ILE A 186 -5.93 -16.93 20.87
N GLU A 187 -6.46 -17.22 19.68
CA GLU A 187 -5.78 -17.05 18.40
C GLU A 187 -6.50 -16.08 17.46
N THR A 188 -5.74 -15.28 16.70
CA THR A 188 -6.29 -14.22 15.83
C THR A 188 -5.65 -14.23 14.45
N VAL A 189 -6.35 -13.64 13.48
CA VAL A 189 -5.86 -13.28 12.15
C VAL A 189 -5.68 -11.75 12.03
N GLY A 190 -4.82 -11.32 11.11
CA GLY A 190 -4.52 -9.90 10.92
C GLY A 190 -5.56 -9.14 10.09
N ILE A 191 -5.41 -7.81 10.07
CA ILE A 191 -6.23 -6.86 9.31
C ILE A 191 -6.17 -7.06 7.79
N ASP A 192 -5.13 -7.75 7.30
CA ASP A 192 -4.94 -8.05 5.87
C ASP A 192 -5.83 -9.21 5.39
N GLY A 193 -6.64 -9.78 6.30
CA GLY A 193 -7.46 -10.99 6.12
C GLY A 193 -8.92 -10.77 5.67
N GLY A 194 -9.27 -9.59 5.14
CA GLY A 194 -10.53 -9.38 4.39
C GLY A 194 -11.83 -9.27 5.21
N VAL A 195 -11.77 -9.30 6.55
CA VAL A 195 -12.96 -9.17 7.40
C VAL A 195 -13.34 -7.71 7.59
N LEU A 196 -14.61 -7.37 7.30
CA LEU A 196 -15.20 -6.06 7.52
C LEU A 196 -16.28 -6.14 8.61
N PHE A 197 -16.15 -5.33 9.66
CA PHE A 197 -17.16 -5.28 10.74
C PHE A 197 -17.37 -3.86 11.27
N ASP A 198 -18.61 -3.53 11.63
CA ASP A 198 -18.97 -2.23 12.22
C ASP A 198 -18.88 -2.30 13.75
N HIS A 199 -17.67 -2.13 14.28
CA HIS A 199 -17.44 -2.27 15.72
C HIS A 199 -18.08 -1.15 16.58
N ASN A 200 -18.45 0.01 16.03
CA ASN A 200 -19.02 1.15 16.78
C ASN A 200 -20.50 1.41 16.48
N ALA A 201 -21.11 0.61 15.60
CA ALA A 201 -22.47 0.79 15.13
C ALA A 201 -22.71 2.17 14.51
N ASP A 202 -21.75 2.68 13.73
CA ASP A 202 -21.89 3.93 12.99
C ASP A 202 -22.45 3.74 11.57
N GLY A 203 -22.66 2.49 11.16
CA GLY A 203 -23.21 2.11 9.86
C GLY A 203 -22.15 1.89 8.79
N ILE A 204 -20.86 1.87 9.14
CA ILE A 204 -19.74 1.62 8.24
C ILE A 204 -18.92 0.46 8.78
N LYS A 205 -18.67 -0.53 7.95
CA LYS A 205 -17.80 -1.65 8.31
C LYS A 205 -16.36 -1.28 7.96
N THR A 206 -15.43 -1.51 8.88
CA THR A 206 -13.99 -1.30 8.65
C THR A 206 -13.23 -2.61 8.72
N GLY A 207 -12.09 -2.65 8.03
CA GLY A 207 -11.17 -3.78 8.02
C GLY A 207 -10.67 -4.01 9.43
N THR A 208 -10.73 -5.24 9.90
CA THR A 208 -10.40 -5.52 11.30
C THR A 208 -9.64 -6.83 11.43
N GLY A 209 -8.70 -6.88 12.38
CA GLY A 209 -8.16 -8.13 12.84
C GLY A 209 -9.28 -8.96 13.45
N TRP A 210 -9.19 -10.28 13.33
CA TRP A 210 -10.32 -11.13 13.65
C TRP A 210 -9.91 -12.34 14.48
N LEU A 211 -10.89 -12.98 15.11
CA LEU A 211 -10.68 -14.22 15.86
C LEU A 211 -10.57 -15.39 14.86
N LYS A 212 -9.70 -16.36 15.14
CA LYS A 212 -9.71 -17.61 14.36
C LYS A 212 -10.98 -18.41 14.67
N SER A 213 -11.36 -19.30 13.75
CA SER A 213 -12.66 -20.02 13.78
C SER A 213 -12.79 -21.11 14.87
N ASP A 214 -11.69 -21.49 15.51
CA ASP A 214 -11.63 -22.39 16.68
C ASP A 214 -12.24 -21.73 17.93
N ASP A 215 -12.01 -20.44 18.13
CA ASP A 215 -12.53 -19.64 19.23
C ASP A 215 -13.87 -18.94 18.90
N ALA A 216 -14.46 -18.26 19.89
CA ALA A 216 -15.74 -17.54 19.70
C ALA A 216 -15.82 -16.16 20.35
N PHE A 217 -16.53 -15.24 19.68
CA PHE A 217 -17.02 -14.00 20.29
C PHE A 217 -18.21 -14.28 21.22
N LEU A 218 -18.28 -13.58 22.34
CA LEU A 218 -19.49 -13.50 23.16
C LEU A 218 -20.39 -12.39 22.61
N VAL A 219 -21.65 -12.72 22.32
CA VAL A 219 -22.58 -11.81 21.64
C VAL A 219 -24.00 -11.87 22.22
N LEU A 220 -24.75 -10.81 22.02
CA LEU A 220 -26.18 -10.72 22.35
C LEU A 220 -26.89 -9.90 21.29
N ASP A 221 -27.79 -10.54 20.54
CA ASP A 221 -28.72 -9.86 19.62
C ASP A 221 -29.65 -8.94 20.45
N ARG A 222 -29.37 -7.64 20.40
CA ARG A 222 -30.08 -6.64 21.23
C ARG A 222 -31.27 -6.06 20.50
N ASN A 223 -31.22 -6.00 19.18
CA ASN A 223 -32.25 -5.40 18.35
C ASN A 223 -33.32 -6.44 17.91
N GLY A 224 -33.06 -7.74 18.13
CA GLY A 224 -33.95 -8.86 17.84
C GLY A 224 -34.05 -9.20 16.35
N ASN A 225 -33.06 -8.84 15.53
CA ASN A 225 -33.08 -9.07 14.08
C ASN A 225 -32.54 -10.46 13.68
N GLY A 226 -31.97 -11.20 14.63
CA GLY A 226 -31.47 -12.56 14.43
C GLY A 226 -30.07 -12.68 13.84
N THR A 227 -29.36 -11.56 13.68
CA THR A 227 -27.97 -11.48 13.24
C THR A 227 -27.16 -10.66 14.23
N ILE A 228 -25.84 -10.80 14.22
CA ILE A 228 -24.92 -9.92 14.95
C ILE A 228 -24.25 -9.05 13.90
N ASP A 229 -24.61 -7.77 13.87
CA ASP A 229 -24.25 -6.87 12.76
C ASP A 229 -23.41 -5.66 13.17
N SER A 230 -23.23 -5.43 14.46
CA SER A 230 -22.43 -4.31 14.97
C SER A 230 -21.89 -4.55 16.38
N GLY A 231 -20.93 -3.73 16.80
CA GLY A 231 -20.33 -3.81 18.14
C GLY A 231 -21.29 -3.51 19.30
N ARG A 232 -22.50 -2.98 19.02
CA ARG A 232 -23.57 -2.89 20.03
C ARG A 232 -24.05 -4.27 20.51
N GLU A 233 -23.85 -5.29 19.68
CA GLU A 233 -24.27 -6.66 19.92
C GLU A 233 -23.10 -7.56 20.36
N LEU A 234 -21.86 -7.07 20.20
CA LEU A 234 -20.70 -7.62 20.89
C LEU A 234 -20.67 -7.15 22.35
N PHE A 235 -20.09 -7.96 23.23
CA PHE A 235 -19.77 -7.51 24.59
C PHE A 235 -18.45 -6.73 24.56
N GLY A 236 -18.53 -5.40 24.58
CA GLY A 236 -17.37 -4.53 24.49
C GLY A 236 -17.65 -3.08 24.85
N VAL A 237 -16.72 -2.18 24.52
CA VAL A 237 -16.82 -0.74 24.85
C VAL A 237 -18.04 -0.06 24.23
N ASP A 238 -18.54 -0.54 23.09
CA ASP A 238 -19.74 0.00 22.43
C ASP A 238 -21.06 -0.62 22.95
N THR A 239 -20.99 -1.49 23.97
CA THR A 239 -22.19 -1.99 24.65
C THR A 239 -22.83 -0.90 25.50
N VAL A 240 -24.11 -0.62 25.26
CA VAL A 240 -24.93 0.26 26.12
C VAL A 240 -25.24 -0.44 27.45
N VAL A 241 -24.79 0.14 28.56
CA VAL A 241 -25.02 -0.38 29.92
C VAL A 241 -26.18 0.31 30.64
N SER A 242 -26.50 1.55 30.26
CA SER A 242 -27.69 2.24 30.78
C SER A 242 -28.16 3.35 29.85
N THR A 243 -29.45 3.68 29.90
CA THR A 243 -30.03 4.83 29.20
C THR A 243 -30.78 5.68 30.22
N ASN A 244 -30.50 6.97 30.26
CA ASN A 244 -31.17 7.89 31.17
C ASN A 244 -32.58 8.26 30.66
N SER A 245 -33.37 8.94 31.50
CA SER A 245 -34.74 9.37 31.16
C SER A 245 -34.84 10.36 30.00
N ALA A 246 -33.74 10.98 29.59
CA ALA A 246 -33.66 11.88 28.44
C ALA A 246 -33.28 11.14 27.14
N GLY A 247 -33.07 9.81 27.19
CA GLY A 247 -32.68 9.00 26.04
C GLY A 247 -31.17 8.98 25.79
N THR A 248 -30.36 9.48 26.72
CA THR A 248 -28.90 9.46 26.58
C THR A 248 -28.33 8.13 27.08
N GLU A 249 -27.48 7.51 26.28
CA GLU A 249 -26.85 6.21 26.54
C GLU A 249 -25.51 6.38 27.25
N SER A 250 -25.21 5.48 28.18
CA SER A 250 -23.89 5.29 28.79
C SER A 250 -23.33 3.94 28.34
N TYR A 251 -22.05 3.90 28.03
CA TYR A 251 -21.38 2.74 27.44
C TYR A 251 -20.48 2.02 28.45
N ALA A 252 -20.14 0.76 28.17
CA ALA A 252 -19.25 -0.01 29.01
C ALA A 252 -17.81 0.56 29.00
N ALA A 253 -17.02 0.21 30.01
CA ALA A 253 -15.58 0.51 30.02
C ALA A 253 -14.74 -0.58 29.34
N ASP A 254 -15.24 -1.82 29.32
CA ASP A 254 -14.65 -2.99 28.68
C ASP A 254 -15.74 -4.09 28.52
N GLY A 255 -15.43 -5.17 27.79
CA GLY A 255 -16.37 -6.28 27.56
C GLY A 255 -16.84 -7.03 28.81
N PHE A 256 -16.04 -7.06 29.89
CA PHE A 256 -16.46 -7.67 31.16
C PHE A 256 -17.39 -6.76 31.95
N VAL A 257 -17.22 -5.44 31.87
CA VAL A 257 -18.17 -4.46 32.40
C VAL A 257 -19.50 -4.55 31.65
N ALA A 258 -19.45 -4.73 30.32
CA ALA A 258 -20.63 -4.98 29.51
C ALA A 258 -21.37 -6.24 29.98
N LEU A 259 -20.66 -7.35 30.21
CA LEU A 259 -21.27 -8.59 30.70
C LEU A 259 -21.80 -8.45 32.14
N ARG A 260 -21.08 -7.75 33.01
CA ARG A 260 -21.52 -7.47 34.39
C ARG A 260 -22.80 -6.64 34.45
N SER A 261 -23.06 -5.79 33.46
CA SER A 261 -24.31 -5.00 33.42
C SER A 261 -25.58 -5.87 33.33
N ILE A 262 -25.45 -7.12 32.89
CA ILE A 262 -26.56 -8.08 32.74
C ILE A 262 -26.52 -9.23 33.77
N ASP A 263 -25.61 -9.18 34.75
CA ASP A 263 -25.66 -9.99 35.97
C ASP A 263 -26.82 -9.48 36.85
N ALA A 264 -27.94 -10.20 36.80
CA ALA A 264 -29.20 -9.75 37.38
C ALA A 264 -29.23 -9.94 38.89
N ASN A 265 -28.45 -10.88 39.42
CA ASN A 265 -28.45 -11.24 40.83
C ASN A 265 -27.25 -10.63 41.60
N GLY A 266 -26.25 -10.12 40.88
CA GLY A 266 -25.06 -9.45 41.42
C GLY A 266 -24.11 -10.39 42.17
N ASP A 267 -24.10 -11.68 41.85
CA ASP A 267 -23.26 -12.69 42.50
C ASP A 267 -21.83 -12.73 41.93
N GLY A 268 -21.56 -11.97 40.86
CA GLY A 268 -20.26 -11.89 40.21
C GLY A 268 -19.98 -13.04 39.23
N LEU A 269 -20.98 -13.86 38.91
CA LEU A 269 -20.87 -15.00 38.00
C LEU A 269 -22.04 -14.99 37.01
N PHE A 270 -21.79 -14.69 35.74
CA PHE A 270 -22.85 -14.74 34.73
C PHE A 270 -23.25 -16.20 34.42
N ASN A 271 -24.44 -16.63 34.84
CA ASN A 271 -24.88 -18.03 34.80
C ASN A 271 -26.40 -18.19 34.61
N ALA A 272 -26.92 -19.43 34.66
CA ALA A 272 -28.33 -19.72 34.43
C ALA A 272 -29.33 -19.07 35.43
N ALA A 273 -28.85 -18.47 36.52
CA ALA A 273 -29.64 -17.63 37.42
C ALA A 273 -29.92 -16.23 36.84
N ASP A 274 -29.18 -15.82 35.81
CA ASP A 274 -29.34 -14.52 35.14
C ASP A 274 -30.35 -14.57 34.01
N ALA A 275 -31.19 -13.54 33.92
CA ALA A 275 -32.28 -13.49 32.96
C ALA A 275 -31.80 -13.56 31.50
N GLN A 276 -30.60 -13.04 31.22
CA GLN A 276 -30.05 -12.97 29.86
C GLN A 276 -29.20 -14.18 29.47
N TYR A 277 -28.90 -15.10 30.39
CA TYR A 277 -28.04 -16.25 30.10
C TYR A 277 -28.58 -17.13 28.95
N ALA A 278 -29.90 -17.25 28.82
CA ALA A 278 -30.53 -18.00 27.73
C ALA A 278 -30.48 -17.27 26.36
N ASN A 279 -30.15 -15.98 26.33
CA ASN A 279 -30.13 -15.16 25.12
C ASN A 279 -28.72 -14.90 24.60
N VAL A 280 -27.71 -14.86 25.47
CA VAL A 280 -26.31 -14.75 25.07
C VAL A 280 -25.90 -15.95 24.20
N ARG A 281 -25.09 -15.68 23.18
CA ARG A 281 -24.58 -16.65 22.21
C ARG A 281 -23.06 -16.58 22.13
N LEU A 282 -22.47 -17.66 21.65
CA LEU A 282 -21.14 -17.71 21.07
C LEU A 282 -21.28 -17.54 19.56
N TRP A 283 -20.50 -16.65 18.98
CA TRP A 283 -20.38 -16.51 17.53
C TRP A 283 -19.01 -17.01 17.08
N ARG A 284 -19.02 -18.09 16.31
CA ARG A 284 -17.84 -18.64 15.64
C ARG A 284 -17.95 -18.35 14.15
N ASP A 285 -17.27 -17.31 13.70
CA ASP A 285 -17.19 -16.97 12.29
C ASP A 285 -16.33 -18.01 11.57
N LEU A 286 -16.96 -18.98 10.91
CA LEU A 286 -16.28 -20.15 10.36
C LEU A 286 -15.67 -19.87 8.98
N ASN A 287 -16.26 -18.93 8.25
CA ASN A 287 -15.80 -18.53 6.92
C ASN A 287 -15.02 -17.20 6.93
N GLN A 288 -14.91 -16.54 8.08
CA GLN A 288 -14.18 -15.30 8.29
C GLN A 288 -14.66 -14.22 7.33
N ASP A 289 -15.98 -14.03 7.24
CA ASP A 289 -16.58 -12.99 6.42
C ASP A 289 -17.15 -11.82 7.23
N GLY A 290 -17.10 -11.88 8.57
CA GLY A 290 -17.60 -10.84 9.47
C GLY A 290 -19.12 -10.73 9.50
N ILE A 291 -19.87 -11.65 8.88
CA ILE A 291 -21.32 -11.62 8.81
C ILE A 291 -21.88 -12.79 9.60
N SER A 292 -22.45 -12.53 10.77
CA SER A 292 -23.00 -13.62 11.59
C SER A 292 -24.15 -14.36 10.90
N GLN A 293 -24.03 -15.69 10.78
CA GLN A 293 -25.10 -16.54 10.26
C GLN A 293 -25.65 -17.51 11.33
N ALA A 294 -26.83 -18.05 11.07
CA ALA A 294 -27.57 -18.84 12.07
C ALA A 294 -26.85 -20.14 12.50
N ASP A 295 -26.03 -20.72 11.62
CA ASP A 295 -25.22 -21.90 11.89
C ASP A 295 -23.90 -21.61 12.62
N GLU A 296 -23.55 -20.33 12.77
CA GLU A 296 -22.37 -19.85 13.50
C GLU A 296 -22.68 -19.46 14.95
N LEU A 297 -23.97 -19.36 15.29
CA LEU A 297 -24.45 -18.94 16.60
C LEU A 297 -24.84 -20.13 17.48
N GLN A 298 -24.18 -20.27 18.63
CA GLN A 298 -24.43 -21.32 19.60
C GLN A 298 -24.81 -20.75 20.97
N SER A 299 -25.76 -21.37 21.68
CA SER A 299 -26.04 -20.96 23.08
C SER A 299 -24.96 -21.46 24.05
N LEU A 300 -24.73 -20.72 25.14
CA LEU A 300 -23.78 -21.10 26.19
C LEU A 300 -24.04 -22.52 26.73
N ALA A 301 -25.31 -22.88 26.94
CA ALA A 301 -25.71 -24.20 27.41
C ALA A 301 -25.40 -25.32 26.40
N GLN A 302 -25.51 -25.05 25.09
CA GLN A 302 -25.12 -26.02 24.06
C GLN A 302 -23.60 -26.21 23.97
N ALA A 303 -22.83 -25.18 24.31
CA ALA A 303 -21.37 -25.24 24.40
C ALA A 303 -20.86 -25.83 25.73
N GLY A 304 -21.76 -26.18 26.67
CA GLY A 304 -21.40 -26.74 27.97
C GLY A 304 -20.94 -25.71 29.00
N ILE A 305 -21.00 -24.41 28.69
CA ILE A 305 -20.63 -23.33 29.59
C ILE A 305 -21.71 -23.17 30.66
N THR A 306 -21.33 -23.32 31.92
CA THR A 306 -22.24 -23.20 33.08
C THR A 306 -22.14 -21.86 33.80
N GLY A 307 -21.07 -21.09 33.57
CA GLY A 307 -20.95 -19.71 34.02
C GLY A 307 -19.65 -19.04 33.57
N ILE A 308 -19.62 -17.71 33.57
CA ILE A 308 -18.43 -16.90 33.22
C ILE A 308 -18.12 -15.98 34.41
N ASP A 309 -16.89 -16.02 34.92
CA ASP A 309 -16.45 -15.17 36.04
C ASP A 309 -16.35 -13.71 35.60
N LEU A 310 -16.85 -12.79 36.44
CA LEU A 310 -16.82 -11.35 36.19
C LEU A 310 -15.67 -10.64 36.94
N ALA A 311 -14.91 -11.38 37.73
CA ALA A 311 -13.66 -10.94 38.34
C ALA A 311 -12.49 -11.18 37.38
N THR A 312 -11.99 -10.09 36.79
CA THR A 312 -10.95 -10.15 35.76
C THR A 312 -9.54 -10.05 36.32
N GLN A 313 -8.59 -10.57 35.54
CA GLN A 313 -7.15 -10.39 35.73
C GLN A 313 -6.57 -9.67 34.51
N ALA A 314 -5.58 -8.79 34.75
CA ALA A 314 -4.85 -8.15 33.65
C ALA A 314 -3.97 -9.19 32.93
N ALA A 315 -4.07 -9.25 31.60
CA ALA A 315 -3.41 -10.26 30.79
C ALA A 315 -2.95 -9.67 29.45
N THR A 316 -2.08 -8.65 29.48
CA THR A 316 -1.53 -8.03 28.27
C THR A 316 -0.69 -9.03 27.47
N LYS A 317 -1.21 -9.53 26.36
CA LYS A 317 -0.54 -10.47 25.44
C LYS A 317 -0.71 -9.97 24.00
N GLN A 318 0.40 -9.78 23.30
CA GLN A 318 0.37 -9.50 21.86
C GLN A 318 -0.02 -10.77 21.11
N LEU A 319 -0.95 -10.65 20.18
CA LEU A 319 -1.46 -11.73 19.34
C LEU A 319 -1.06 -11.48 17.88
N ALA A 320 -1.27 -12.47 17.01
CA ALA A 320 -0.93 -12.35 15.60
C ALA A 320 -1.76 -11.25 14.92
N GLY A 321 -1.16 -10.54 13.95
CA GLY A 321 -1.90 -9.60 13.10
C GLY A 321 -2.26 -8.26 13.74
N GLY A 322 -1.49 -7.79 14.73
CA GLY A 322 -1.68 -6.49 15.39
C GLY A 322 -2.70 -6.50 16.54
N ASN A 323 -3.30 -7.65 16.84
CA ASN A 323 -4.30 -7.79 17.91
C ASN A 323 -3.65 -7.94 19.29
N THR A 324 -4.35 -7.53 20.36
CA THR A 324 -3.83 -7.62 21.74
C THR A 324 -4.90 -8.11 22.70
N GLN A 325 -4.59 -9.09 23.54
CA GLN A 325 -5.41 -9.44 24.70
C GLN A 325 -5.11 -8.48 25.87
N THR A 326 -6.14 -8.00 26.56
CA THR A 326 -6.02 -7.01 27.65
C THR A 326 -6.40 -7.58 29.02
N LEU A 327 -7.49 -8.33 29.08
CA LEU A 327 -8.06 -8.92 30.31
C LEU A 327 -8.35 -10.41 30.11
N THR A 328 -8.47 -11.14 31.22
CA THR A 328 -8.94 -12.54 31.22
C THR A 328 -9.76 -12.89 32.46
N ALA A 329 -10.66 -13.87 32.35
CA ALA A 329 -11.40 -14.45 33.46
C ALA A 329 -11.79 -15.92 33.17
N GLY A 330 -11.98 -16.71 34.23
CA GLY A 330 -12.28 -18.13 34.09
C GLY A 330 -13.70 -18.42 33.59
N VAL A 331 -13.85 -19.52 32.84
CA VAL A 331 -15.15 -19.99 32.35
C VAL A 331 -15.49 -21.35 32.94
N ALA A 332 -16.56 -21.43 33.73
CA ALA A 332 -17.00 -22.67 34.33
C ALA A 332 -17.66 -23.58 33.28
N GLY A 333 -17.06 -24.74 33.01
CA GLY A 333 -17.56 -25.71 32.01
C GLY A 333 -16.72 -25.80 30.75
N LEU A 334 -15.72 -24.92 30.61
CA LEU A 334 -14.63 -25.01 29.62
C LEU A 334 -13.27 -25.07 30.35
N GLU A 335 -12.26 -25.57 29.68
CA GLU A 335 -10.87 -25.49 30.18
C GLU A 335 -10.21 -24.15 29.78
N GLY A 336 -10.59 -23.58 28.63
CA GLY A 336 -10.15 -22.26 28.19
C GLY A 336 -10.82 -21.11 28.94
N ASP A 337 -10.16 -19.94 28.91
CA ASP A 337 -10.59 -18.72 29.59
C ASP A 337 -11.34 -17.75 28.65
N ALA A 338 -12.10 -16.83 29.25
CA ALA A 338 -12.62 -15.66 28.55
C ALA A 338 -11.56 -14.56 28.50
N ALA A 339 -11.56 -13.76 27.44
CA ALA A 339 -10.59 -12.69 27.24
C ALA A 339 -11.23 -11.44 26.62
N ALA A 340 -10.75 -10.26 26.99
CA ALA A 340 -11.05 -9.03 26.26
C ALA A 340 -9.92 -8.76 25.26
N LEU A 341 -10.27 -8.50 24.00
CA LEU A 341 -9.31 -8.28 22.91
C LEU A 341 -9.41 -6.88 22.34
N ASN A 342 -8.28 -6.21 22.16
CA ASN A 342 -8.14 -5.10 21.24
C ASN A 342 -7.85 -5.66 19.85
N LEU A 343 -8.85 -5.65 18.97
CA LEU A 343 -8.66 -6.03 17.58
C LEU A 343 -7.99 -4.90 16.80
N ALA A 344 -7.09 -5.25 15.88
CA ALA A 344 -6.54 -4.28 14.95
C ALA A 344 -7.65 -3.73 14.03
N ASP A 345 -7.51 -2.49 13.58
CA ASP A 345 -8.50 -1.79 12.75
C ASP A 345 -7.77 -1.09 11.60
N ASN A 346 -8.36 -1.16 10.42
CA ASN A 346 -7.87 -0.59 9.18
C ASN A 346 -9.00 0.21 8.51
N PRO A 347 -9.09 1.53 8.76
CA PRO A 347 -10.14 2.37 8.20
C PRO A 347 -10.00 2.60 6.67
N PHE A 348 -8.94 2.13 6.02
CA PHE A 348 -8.75 2.26 4.57
C PHE A 348 -9.51 1.17 3.81
N TYR A 349 -9.68 0.01 4.43
CA TYR A 349 -10.53 -1.06 3.93
C TYR A 349 -11.91 -0.94 4.57
N ARG A 350 -12.93 -0.54 3.81
CA ARG A 350 -14.26 -0.24 4.39
C ARG A 350 -15.41 -0.47 3.41
N GLU A 351 -16.59 -0.69 3.99
CA GLU A 351 -17.84 -0.82 3.26
C GLU A 351 -18.92 0.08 3.87
N PHE A 352 -19.48 0.97 3.05
CA PHE A 352 -20.67 1.74 3.40
C PHE A 352 -21.93 0.92 3.12
N THR A 353 -22.94 1.06 3.97
CA THR A 353 -24.21 0.33 3.84
C THR A 353 -25.03 0.69 2.60
N ASP A 354 -24.79 1.87 2.01
CA ASP A 354 -25.42 2.32 0.77
C ASP A 354 -24.40 2.59 -0.35
N THR A 355 -24.85 2.42 -1.59
CA THR A 355 -24.08 2.67 -2.81
C THR A 355 -24.59 3.91 -3.53
N LEU A 356 -23.70 4.76 -4.04
CA LEU A 356 -24.06 5.97 -4.77
C LEU A 356 -23.88 5.79 -6.29
N ASP A 357 -24.77 6.37 -7.10
CA ASP A 357 -24.66 6.32 -8.57
C ASP A 357 -23.62 7.33 -9.07
N THR A 358 -22.45 6.83 -9.45
CA THR A 358 -21.31 7.62 -9.95
C THR A 358 -21.26 7.75 -11.48
N THR A 359 -22.22 7.18 -12.21
CA THR A 359 -22.16 7.07 -13.69
C THR A 359 -22.06 8.41 -14.43
N TRP A 360 -22.48 9.51 -13.80
CA TRP A 360 -22.49 10.85 -14.38
C TRP A 360 -21.32 11.74 -13.92
N VAL A 361 -20.45 11.22 -13.06
CA VAL A 361 -19.21 11.88 -12.59
C VAL A 361 -17.95 11.11 -12.99
N MET A 362 -18.07 10.13 -13.89
CA MET A 362 -16.95 9.31 -14.38
C MET A 362 -15.85 10.12 -15.10
N ASP A 363 -16.18 11.33 -15.56
CA ASP A 363 -15.22 12.26 -16.17
C ASP A 363 -14.35 13.00 -15.15
N LEU A 364 -14.69 12.93 -13.86
CA LEU A 364 -13.93 13.57 -12.79
C LEU A 364 -12.75 12.69 -12.34
N PRO A 365 -11.69 13.29 -11.75
CA PRO A 365 -10.64 12.56 -11.07
C PRO A 365 -11.21 11.71 -9.93
N ASP A 366 -10.57 10.59 -9.63
CA ASP A 366 -11.01 9.64 -8.61
C ASP A 366 -9.87 9.20 -7.71
N MET A 367 -10.23 8.80 -6.49
CA MET A 367 -9.33 8.29 -5.46
C MET A 367 -10.17 7.58 -4.40
N GLN A 368 -9.68 6.47 -3.86
CA GLN A 368 -10.32 5.82 -2.71
C GLN A 368 -10.18 6.74 -1.50
N GLY A 369 -11.27 6.93 -0.75
CA GLY A 369 -11.21 7.67 0.52
C GLY A 369 -10.62 6.81 1.63
N SER A 370 -10.80 7.26 2.87
CA SER A 370 -10.49 6.48 4.09
C SER A 370 -11.46 6.83 5.22
N GLY A 371 -11.58 5.95 6.21
CA GLY A 371 -12.40 6.18 7.40
C GLY A 371 -13.86 6.47 7.08
N LEU A 372 -14.36 7.63 7.51
CA LEU A 372 -15.75 8.03 7.27
C LEU A 372 -15.92 8.85 5.98
N VAL A 373 -14.87 8.96 5.17
CA VAL A 373 -14.87 9.69 3.90
C VAL A 373 -15.05 8.69 2.76
N ARG A 374 -16.09 8.89 1.93
CA ARG A 374 -16.35 8.06 0.74
C ARG A 374 -15.31 8.32 -0.35
N ASP A 375 -15.24 7.43 -1.33
CA ASP A 375 -14.38 7.62 -2.49
C ASP A 375 -14.73 8.92 -3.23
N LEU A 376 -13.73 9.52 -3.87
CA LEU A 376 -13.77 10.92 -4.28
C LEU A 376 -14.92 11.21 -5.25
N ARG A 377 -15.16 10.32 -6.22
CA ARG A 377 -16.33 10.45 -7.11
C ARG A 377 -17.64 10.24 -6.38
N GLU A 378 -17.75 9.26 -5.48
CA GLU A 378 -18.95 9.05 -4.68
C GLU A 378 -19.28 10.28 -3.82
N ALA A 379 -18.29 10.79 -3.07
CA ALA A 379 -18.41 12.00 -2.27
C ALA A 379 -18.81 13.21 -3.12
N SER A 380 -18.32 13.32 -4.36
CA SER A 380 -18.68 14.41 -5.28
C SER A 380 -20.18 14.40 -5.64
N THR A 381 -20.85 13.25 -5.56
CA THR A 381 -22.30 13.17 -5.77
C THR A 381 -23.09 13.75 -4.59
N LEU A 382 -22.49 13.80 -3.40
CA LEU A 382 -23.08 14.34 -2.17
C LEU A 382 -22.85 15.86 -2.03
N SER A 383 -21.78 16.40 -2.61
CA SER A 383 -21.40 17.81 -2.48
C SER A 383 -21.16 18.49 -3.82
N THR A 384 -22.02 19.45 -4.17
CA THR A 384 -21.82 20.29 -5.36
C THR A 384 -20.55 21.14 -5.28
N GLY A 385 -20.11 21.49 -4.06
CA GLY A 385 -18.87 22.22 -3.82
C GLY A 385 -17.65 21.39 -4.20
N LEU A 386 -17.58 20.16 -3.67
CA LEU A 386 -16.53 19.19 -3.98
C LEU A 386 -16.49 18.87 -5.48
N GLN A 387 -17.65 18.60 -6.07
CA GLN A 387 -17.75 18.36 -7.51
C GLN A 387 -17.20 19.53 -8.34
N SER A 388 -17.51 20.78 -7.96
CA SER A 388 -17.00 21.96 -8.67
C SER A 388 -15.49 22.11 -8.54
N GLN A 389 -14.92 21.78 -7.38
CA GLN A 389 -13.47 21.79 -7.18
C GLN A 389 -12.80 20.72 -8.04
N LEU A 390 -13.31 19.48 -8.05
CA LEU A 390 -12.78 18.40 -8.88
C LEU A 390 -12.81 18.73 -10.37
N ARG A 391 -13.93 19.28 -10.85
CA ARG A 391 -14.05 19.73 -12.24
C ARG A 391 -13.07 20.85 -12.56
N THR A 392 -12.80 21.73 -11.60
CA THR A 392 -11.79 22.79 -11.75
C THR A 392 -10.40 22.17 -11.86
N LEU A 393 -10.02 21.26 -10.96
CA LEU A 393 -8.73 20.57 -11.02
C LEU A 393 -8.52 19.83 -12.36
N ALA A 394 -9.56 19.19 -12.87
CA ALA A 394 -9.51 18.39 -14.11
C ALA A 394 -9.47 19.22 -15.40
N THR A 395 -10.03 20.44 -15.40
CA THR A 395 -10.23 21.22 -16.62
C THR A 395 -9.52 22.57 -16.64
N GLN A 396 -8.91 22.97 -15.53
CA GLN A 396 -8.17 24.22 -15.45
C GLN A 396 -6.99 24.22 -16.42
N ASP A 397 -6.69 25.41 -16.94
CA ASP A 397 -5.39 25.65 -17.53
C ASP A 397 -4.30 25.42 -16.47
N TYR A 398 -3.06 25.28 -16.94
CA TYR A 398 -1.91 25.05 -16.07
C TYR A 398 -1.86 25.97 -14.84
N VAL A 399 -1.60 25.34 -13.71
CA VAL A 399 -1.31 25.96 -12.42
C VAL A 399 0.03 25.44 -11.91
N ASN A 400 0.78 26.28 -11.20
CA ASN A 400 2.03 25.84 -10.58
C ASN A 400 1.78 24.97 -9.33
N ARG A 401 2.82 24.26 -8.91
CA ARG A 401 2.80 23.34 -7.76
C ARG A 401 2.24 24.00 -6.49
N ASP A 402 2.72 25.19 -6.14
CA ASP A 402 2.31 25.91 -4.92
C ASP A 402 0.80 26.21 -4.90
N THR A 403 0.25 26.63 -6.04
CA THR A 403 -1.20 26.91 -6.18
C THR A 403 -1.99 25.61 -6.13
N TYR A 404 -1.53 24.57 -6.82
CA TYR A 404 -2.20 23.28 -6.86
C TYR A 404 -2.25 22.62 -5.47
N LEU A 405 -1.15 22.64 -4.69
CA LEU A 405 -1.15 22.19 -3.29
C LEU A 405 -2.17 22.95 -2.43
N GLY A 406 -2.33 24.26 -2.66
CA GLY A 406 -3.37 25.06 -2.01
C GLY A 406 -4.79 24.59 -2.38
N GLN A 407 -5.01 24.19 -3.63
CA GLN A 407 -6.29 23.62 -4.08
C GLN A 407 -6.53 22.22 -3.50
N ILE A 408 -5.51 21.38 -3.37
CA ILE A 408 -5.61 20.05 -2.73
C ILE A 408 -6.03 20.18 -1.27
N LYS A 409 -5.46 21.13 -0.51
CA LYS A 409 -5.88 21.37 0.88
C LYS A 409 -7.36 21.80 0.98
N GLN A 410 -7.84 22.63 0.06
CA GLN A 410 -9.25 23.01 -0.02
C GLN A 410 -10.16 21.84 -0.46
N LEU A 411 -9.64 20.94 -1.28
CA LEU A 411 -10.32 19.72 -1.69
C LEU A 411 -10.48 18.77 -0.50
N ILE A 412 -9.44 18.59 0.31
CA ILE A 412 -9.46 17.77 1.53
C ILE A 412 -10.54 18.25 2.48
N ASP A 413 -10.65 19.56 2.71
CA ASP A 413 -11.70 20.14 3.55
C ASP A 413 -13.10 19.79 3.00
N ALA A 414 -13.35 20.07 1.71
CA ALA A 414 -14.63 19.82 1.07
C ALA A 414 -14.98 18.34 0.93
N TRP A 415 -13.97 17.47 0.83
CA TRP A 415 -14.12 16.02 0.77
C TRP A 415 -14.42 15.44 2.15
N GLY A 416 -13.67 15.85 3.17
CA GLY A 416 -13.94 15.53 4.56
C GLY A 416 -15.33 16.00 5.01
N ASP A 417 -15.80 17.16 4.55
CA ASP A 417 -17.16 17.68 4.83
C ASP A 417 -18.29 16.78 4.29
N THR A 418 -18.00 15.82 3.41
CA THR A 418 -18.99 14.83 2.95
C THR A 418 -19.16 13.64 3.91
N SER A 419 -18.29 13.55 4.91
CA SER A 419 -18.36 12.53 5.95
C SER A 419 -19.65 12.61 6.77
N SER A 420 -20.09 11.46 7.27
CA SER A 420 -21.19 11.37 8.24
C SER A 420 -20.79 11.79 9.66
N LEU A 421 -19.49 12.03 9.92
CA LEU A 421 -19.01 12.46 11.23
C LEU A 421 -19.58 13.84 11.58
N GLN A 422 -20.30 13.93 12.70
CA GLN A 422 -20.80 15.21 13.21
C GLN A 422 -19.61 16.12 13.57
N ASP A 423 -19.61 17.34 13.03
CA ASP A 423 -18.60 18.35 13.35
C ASP A 423 -18.58 18.65 14.85
N ALA A 424 -17.43 19.13 15.35
CA ALA A 424 -17.22 19.39 16.77
C ALA A 424 -18.25 20.39 17.36
N GLU A 425 -18.80 21.28 16.53
CA GLU A 425 -19.90 22.16 16.91
C GLU A 425 -21.24 21.40 17.00
N SER A 426 -21.54 20.44 16.15
CA SER A 426 -22.81 19.69 16.14
C SER A 426 -22.87 18.63 17.23
N ARG A 427 -21.72 18.21 17.79
CA ARG A 427 -21.63 17.43 19.06
C ARG A 427 -22.13 18.20 20.31
N GLN A 428 -22.72 19.39 20.12
CA GLN A 428 -23.26 20.34 21.10
C GLN A 428 -24.28 19.79 22.11
N ASP A 429 -24.94 18.66 21.85
CA ASP A 429 -25.95 18.09 22.76
C ASP A 429 -25.33 17.41 24.00
N LEU A 430 -24.01 17.18 24.01
CA LEU A 430 -23.26 16.57 25.13
C LEU A 430 -22.14 17.46 25.71
N GLY A 431 -21.82 18.59 25.06
CA GLY A 431 -20.73 19.51 25.43
C GLY A 431 -19.99 20.00 24.18
N TYR A 432 -19.48 21.23 24.17
CA TYR A 432 -18.77 21.79 23.01
C TYR A 432 -17.25 21.86 23.23
N LEU A 433 -16.50 21.67 22.16
CA LEU A 433 -15.05 21.83 22.12
C LEU A 433 -14.72 23.34 22.02
N GLU A 434 -14.13 23.89 23.08
CA GLU A 434 -13.56 25.25 23.07
C GLU A 434 -12.21 25.19 23.78
N LEU A 435 -11.18 24.90 23.00
CA LEU A 435 -9.79 24.97 23.42
C LEU A 435 -9.44 26.35 24.01
N GLN A 436 -9.07 26.36 25.30
CA GLN A 436 -8.69 27.56 26.05
C GLN A 436 -7.36 27.36 26.77
N GLN A 437 -6.65 28.46 27.00
CA GLN A 437 -5.40 28.52 27.73
C GLN A 437 -5.59 28.24 29.23
N VAL A 438 -4.72 27.43 29.85
CA VAL A 438 -4.54 27.44 31.32
C VAL A 438 -3.13 27.95 31.64
N THR A 439 -3.02 29.21 32.04
CA THR A 439 -1.77 29.79 32.58
C THR A 439 -1.77 29.68 34.10
N GLY A 440 -0.72 29.08 34.67
CA GLY A 440 -0.52 29.05 36.11
C GLY A 440 -0.06 30.41 36.67
N ALA A 441 -0.87 31.01 37.53
CA ALA A 441 -0.47 31.53 38.85
C ALA A 441 -1.66 32.13 39.61
N ASN A 442 -1.91 31.61 40.82
CA ASN A 442 -2.71 32.14 41.94
C ASN A 442 -3.62 33.36 41.68
N ALA A 443 -4.93 33.13 41.64
CA ALA A 443 -5.92 34.17 41.97
C ALA A 443 -7.15 33.55 42.65
N THR A 444 -7.26 33.75 43.96
CA THR A 444 -8.54 33.69 44.66
C THR A 444 -9.45 34.82 44.17
N SER A 445 -10.69 34.46 43.82
CA SER A 445 -11.86 35.32 43.56
C SER A 445 -11.77 36.30 42.39
N VAL A 446 -12.42 35.97 41.26
CA VAL A 446 -13.78 36.41 40.86
C VAL A 446 -14.12 35.72 39.52
N GLY A 447 -15.21 34.94 39.48
CA GLY A 447 -15.99 34.67 38.25
C GLY A 447 -15.56 33.56 37.27
N LEU A 448 -14.42 32.89 37.44
CA LEU A 448 -14.06 31.68 36.70
C LEU A 448 -13.69 30.59 37.71
N HIS A 449 -14.38 29.44 37.67
CA HIS A 449 -14.10 28.32 38.58
C HIS A 449 -12.80 27.62 38.14
N TYR A 450 -11.69 28.06 38.70
CA TYR A 450 -10.37 27.45 38.62
C TYR A 450 -10.28 26.29 39.63
N ILE A 451 -9.92 25.07 39.21
CA ILE A 451 -9.64 23.95 40.13
C ILE A 451 -8.13 23.78 40.29
N GLN A 452 -7.66 23.80 41.55
CA GLN A 452 -6.32 23.33 41.92
C GLN A 452 -6.26 21.80 41.97
N PRO A 453 -5.21 21.14 41.44
CA PRO A 453 -4.95 19.74 41.75
C PRO A 453 -4.30 19.63 43.15
N THR A 454 -4.95 18.88 44.05
CA THR A 454 -4.33 18.47 45.31
C THR A 454 -3.58 17.15 45.08
N GLY A 455 -2.29 17.23 44.83
CA GLY A 455 -1.43 16.05 44.67
C GLY A 455 -0.13 16.41 43.97
N SER A 456 0.96 16.40 44.72
CA SER A 456 2.34 16.73 44.32
C SER A 456 2.80 16.01 43.05
N GLY A 457 3.16 16.79 42.00
CA GLY A 457 4.09 16.32 40.96
C GLY A 457 3.78 16.62 39.48
N MET A 458 3.02 17.65 39.11
CA MET A 458 2.94 18.08 37.70
C MET A 458 3.48 19.51 37.51
N ASP A 459 4.61 19.60 36.82
CA ASP A 459 5.21 20.85 36.33
C ASP A 459 4.41 21.32 35.10
N MET A 460 3.61 22.37 35.27
CA MET A 460 2.77 22.96 34.21
C MET A 460 3.37 24.26 33.64
N THR A 461 4.68 24.28 33.35
CA THR A 461 5.34 25.49 32.84
C THR A 461 5.35 25.66 31.32
N SER A 462 4.79 24.73 30.51
CA SER A 462 4.51 24.96 29.07
C SER A 462 3.75 23.78 28.41
N GLY A 463 2.41 23.81 28.33
CA GLY A 463 1.66 22.76 27.63
C GLY A 463 0.36 23.28 26.97
N TYR A 464 0.11 22.84 25.72
CA TYR A 464 -1.15 23.06 24.98
C TYR A 464 -2.17 21.99 25.39
N GLY A 465 -3.47 22.20 25.18
CA GLY A 465 -4.47 21.17 25.48
C GLY A 465 -5.91 21.52 25.08
N ILE A 466 -6.71 20.50 24.83
CA ILE A 466 -8.11 20.55 24.40
C ILE A 466 -9.01 20.86 25.59
N ASN A 467 -9.79 21.93 25.52
CA ASN A 467 -10.73 22.30 26.57
C ASN A 467 -12.16 22.02 26.09
N ILE A 468 -12.92 21.32 26.93
CA ILE A 468 -14.28 20.84 26.63
C ILE A 468 -15.21 21.49 27.64
N VAL A 469 -16.22 22.21 27.17
CA VAL A 469 -17.22 22.88 28.00
C VAL A 469 -18.52 22.08 27.97
N TYR A 470 -18.85 21.48 29.11
CA TYR A 470 -19.98 20.57 29.29
C TYR A 470 -21.19 21.27 29.92
N GLN A 471 -22.41 21.04 29.38
CA GLN A 471 -23.70 21.50 29.91
C GLN A 471 -24.62 20.31 30.24
N PRO A 472 -25.15 20.18 31.47
CA PRO A 472 -26.19 19.20 31.77
C PRO A 472 -27.51 19.53 31.05
N ALA A 473 -28.25 18.51 30.61
CA ALA A 473 -29.54 18.66 29.95
C ALA A 473 -30.57 19.46 30.79
N GLY A 474 -31.16 20.53 30.22
CA GLY A 474 -32.29 21.26 30.80
C GLY A 474 -32.14 22.77 31.04
N VAL A 475 -31.06 23.42 30.60
CA VAL A 475 -30.85 24.88 30.75
C VAL A 475 -31.20 25.62 29.45
N ASN A 476 -32.00 26.69 29.55
CA ASN A 476 -32.55 27.41 28.39
C ASN A 476 -31.58 28.52 27.89
N ARG A 477 -31.14 28.43 26.61
CA ARG A 477 -30.13 29.30 25.97
C ARG A 477 -30.46 30.81 25.98
N THR A 478 -31.72 31.21 26.04
CA THR A 478 -32.13 32.62 25.83
C THR A 478 -31.68 33.59 26.93
N LEU A 479 -31.22 33.09 28.08
CA LEU A 479 -30.65 33.91 29.15
C LEU A 479 -29.13 34.15 29.01
N LEU A 480 -28.42 33.37 28.20
CA LEU A 480 -26.96 33.45 28.05
C LEU A 480 -26.53 34.36 26.89
N GLU A 481 -27.31 34.45 25.81
CA GLU A 481 -27.03 35.38 24.70
C GLU A 481 -27.19 36.85 25.08
N GLN A 482 -27.91 37.16 26.18
CA GLN A 482 -27.97 38.52 26.73
C GLN A 482 -26.75 38.90 27.60
N GLU A 483 -25.93 37.94 28.02
CA GLU A 483 -24.69 38.18 28.78
C GLU A 483 -23.41 37.87 27.98
N ALA A 484 -23.46 37.09 26.90
CA ALA A 484 -22.33 36.78 26.02
C ALA A 484 -22.00 37.89 24.99
N GLY A 485 -22.79 38.97 24.93
CA GLY A 485 -22.60 40.08 24.00
C GLY A 485 -21.51 41.10 24.37
N VAL A 486 -20.69 40.87 25.41
CA VAL A 486 -19.71 41.86 25.87
C VAL A 486 -18.27 41.34 25.71
N VAL A 487 -17.66 41.68 24.58
CA VAL A 487 -16.22 41.92 24.50
C VAL A 487 -15.88 42.98 25.57
N MET A 488 -15.30 42.60 26.70
CA MET A 488 -14.75 43.57 27.65
C MET A 488 -13.29 43.86 27.34
N ILE A 489 -13.06 44.62 26.27
CA ILE A 489 -12.02 45.65 26.26
C ILE A 489 -12.69 46.91 26.80
N GLY A 490 -12.43 47.28 28.05
CA GLY A 490 -13.07 48.43 28.70
C GLY A 490 -12.20 49.06 29.79
N THR A 491 -11.51 50.13 29.44
CA THR A 491 -10.84 51.07 30.34
C THR A 491 -11.88 51.94 31.07
N GLY A 492 -11.82 52.03 32.41
CA GLY A 492 -12.70 52.92 33.19
C GLY A 492 -12.38 52.95 34.68
N GLY A 493 -11.75 54.04 35.13
CA GLY A 493 -11.34 54.24 36.53
C GLY A 493 -12.46 54.71 37.46
N GLY A 494 -12.26 54.48 38.78
CA GLY A 494 -13.16 55.00 39.81
C GLY A 494 -12.91 54.46 41.23
N SER A 495 -11.86 55.00 41.87
CA SER A 495 -11.63 55.17 43.32
C SER A 495 -11.98 54.05 44.34
N GLY A 496 -10.95 53.48 44.95
CA GLY A 496 -11.02 52.81 46.25
C GLY A 496 -9.62 52.45 46.74
N THR A 497 -9.12 53.20 47.70
CA THR A 497 -7.80 53.10 48.32
C THR A 497 -7.62 51.78 49.09
N ASP A 498 -6.60 50.99 48.78
CA ASP A 498 -5.50 50.71 49.70
C ASP A 498 -4.42 49.84 49.03
N GLY A 499 -3.18 50.29 49.18
CA GLY A 499 -2.02 49.74 48.50
C GLY A 499 -1.56 48.40 49.08
N THR A 500 -1.52 47.39 48.21
CA THR A 500 -0.42 46.42 48.16
C THR A 500 -0.06 46.22 46.69
N THR A 501 1.20 46.41 46.35
CA THR A 501 1.74 46.22 44.98
C THR A 501 1.58 44.75 44.57
N LEU A 502 0.57 44.48 43.74
CA LEU A 502 0.50 43.26 42.92
C LEU A 502 1.67 43.31 41.93
N GLY A 503 2.53 42.30 41.97
CA GLY A 503 3.59 42.14 40.97
C GLY A 503 2.99 41.96 39.59
N ASP A 504 3.60 42.59 38.58
CA ASP A 504 3.17 42.52 37.19
C ASP A 504 2.92 41.06 36.75
N PRO A 505 1.74 40.73 36.19
CA PRO A 505 1.57 39.49 35.47
C PRO A 505 2.46 39.54 34.22
N LEU A 506 3.12 38.43 33.87
CA LEU A 506 3.87 38.29 32.61
C LEU A 506 2.93 38.61 31.45
N THR A 507 3.03 39.83 30.92
CA THR A 507 2.30 40.27 29.74
C THR A 507 2.98 39.66 28.53
N LEU A 508 2.42 38.57 28.00
CA LEU A 508 2.76 38.11 26.66
C LEU A 508 2.61 39.29 25.69
N THR A 509 3.58 39.47 24.82
CA THR A 509 3.47 40.47 23.75
C THR A 509 2.31 40.09 22.81
N PRO A 510 1.68 41.06 22.11
CA PRO A 510 0.64 40.76 21.12
C PRO A 510 1.09 39.75 20.06
N GLU A 511 2.38 39.75 19.69
CA GLU A 511 2.98 38.79 18.75
C GLU A 511 3.01 37.37 19.32
N GLN A 512 3.40 37.23 20.60
CA GLN A 512 3.36 35.94 21.29
C GLN A 512 1.92 35.44 21.46
N GLN A 513 0.96 36.31 21.73
CA GLN A 513 -0.46 35.93 21.80
C GLN A 513 -0.98 35.45 20.44
N ALA A 514 -0.67 36.18 19.36
CA ALA A 514 -1.08 35.80 18.01
C ALA A 514 -0.46 34.45 17.58
N ALA A 515 0.83 34.22 17.89
CA ALA A 515 1.50 32.95 17.59
C ALA A 515 0.85 31.77 18.32
N GLN A 516 0.39 31.97 19.55
CA GLN A 516 -0.29 30.92 20.33
C GLN A 516 -1.70 30.64 19.79
N ILE A 517 -2.45 31.66 19.37
CA ILE A 517 -3.77 31.49 18.72
C ILE A 517 -3.63 30.71 17.40
N ALA A 518 -2.62 31.03 16.60
CA ALA A 518 -2.38 30.34 15.33
C ALA A 518 -2.06 28.85 15.52
N LYS A 519 -1.21 28.51 16.51
CA LYS A 519 -0.93 27.10 16.85
C LYS A 519 -2.17 26.36 17.33
N TRP A 520 -3.01 27.04 18.10
CA TRP A 520 -4.29 26.48 18.55
C TRP A 520 -5.21 26.15 17.38
N GLN A 521 -5.44 27.12 16.49
CA GLN A 521 -6.29 26.93 15.31
C GLN A 521 -5.78 25.79 14.42
N ARG A 522 -4.45 25.67 14.30
CA ARG A 522 -3.83 24.57 13.56
C ARG A 522 -4.14 23.21 14.19
N ALA A 523 -3.95 23.05 15.50
CA ALA A 523 -4.22 21.77 16.17
C ALA A 523 -5.69 21.34 16.07
N SER A 524 -6.65 22.27 16.22
CA SER A 524 -8.07 21.97 16.02
C SER A 524 -8.35 21.46 14.62
N TYR A 525 -7.82 22.17 13.63
CA TYR A 525 -8.01 21.85 12.22
C TYR A 525 -7.43 20.47 11.85
N LEU A 526 -6.22 20.16 12.34
CA LEU A 526 -5.59 18.85 12.13
C LEU A 526 -6.48 17.74 12.69
N ILE A 527 -6.90 17.86 13.95
CA ILE A 527 -7.71 16.84 14.62
C ILE A 527 -9.02 16.64 13.85
N GLU A 528 -9.77 17.70 13.56
CA GLU A 528 -11.06 17.57 12.88
C GLU A 528 -10.95 16.91 11.51
N THR A 529 -9.94 17.28 10.72
CA THR A 529 -9.72 16.69 9.40
C THR A 529 -9.37 15.22 9.52
N LEU A 530 -8.41 14.89 10.41
CA LEU A 530 -7.93 13.53 10.60
C LEU A 530 -8.97 12.60 11.22
N GLU A 531 -9.85 13.10 12.11
CA GLU A 531 -10.96 12.31 12.65
C GLU A 531 -11.86 11.75 11.54
N ARG A 532 -12.09 12.52 10.47
CA ARG A 532 -12.95 12.14 9.34
C ARG A 532 -12.28 11.07 8.48
N PHE A 533 -11.02 11.27 8.11
CA PHE A 533 -10.25 10.36 7.25
C PHE A 533 -9.78 9.08 7.98
N ASN A 534 -9.64 9.11 9.30
CA ASN A 534 -9.39 7.91 10.10
C ASN A 534 -10.68 7.24 10.57
N GLY A 535 -11.81 7.94 10.46
CA GLY A 535 -13.12 7.49 10.92
C GLY A 535 -13.24 7.28 12.43
N GLN A 536 -12.37 7.92 13.20
CA GLN A 536 -12.29 7.77 14.63
C GLN A 536 -12.10 9.13 15.29
N THR A 537 -12.80 9.38 16.39
CA THR A 537 -12.62 10.58 17.19
C THR A 537 -11.29 10.56 17.96
N PHE A 538 -10.67 11.72 18.12
CA PHE A 538 -9.44 11.89 18.90
C PHE A 538 -9.74 11.89 20.41
N ILE A 539 -10.93 12.36 20.79
CA ILE A 539 -11.48 12.34 22.15
C ILE A 539 -12.95 11.94 22.10
N ASN A 540 -13.36 11.05 23.00
CA ASN A 540 -14.76 10.70 23.18
C ASN A 540 -15.38 11.56 24.30
N ILE A 541 -16.53 12.14 23.99
CA ILE A 541 -17.34 12.94 24.91
C ILE A 541 -18.63 12.18 25.17
N GLU A 542 -18.82 11.73 26.40
CA GLU A 542 -20.00 11.03 26.86
C GLU A 542 -20.78 11.88 27.88
N PRO A 543 -22.03 11.50 28.20
CA PRO A 543 -22.89 12.29 29.07
C PRO A 543 -22.34 12.44 30.50
N ASP A 544 -21.48 11.56 30.98
CA ASP A 544 -20.97 11.53 32.35
C ASP A 544 -19.43 11.44 32.44
N ARG A 545 -18.74 11.24 31.31
CA ARG A 545 -17.28 11.12 31.24
C ARG A 545 -16.71 11.74 29.96
N VAL A 546 -15.48 12.21 30.07
CA VAL A 546 -14.62 12.51 28.92
C VAL A 546 -13.48 11.52 28.95
N THR A 547 -13.28 10.80 27.85
CA THR A 547 -12.22 9.80 27.74
C THR A 547 -11.22 10.24 26.67
N THR A 548 -9.99 10.46 27.13
CA THR A 548 -8.85 10.80 26.26
C THR A 548 -8.21 9.55 25.73
N GLY A 549 -7.57 9.63 24.56
CA GLY A 549 -6.65 8.67 23.95
C GLY A 549 -5.53 8.03 24.82
N ALA A 550 -5.53 8.14 26.14
CA ALA A 550 -4.64 7.41 27.06
C ALA A 550 -5.38 6.71 28.23
N GLY A 551 -6.71 6.54 28.16
CA GLY A 551 -7.49 5.81 29.19
C GLY A 551 -7.64 6.58 30.50
N ARG A 552 -7.38 7.90 30.48
CA ARG A 552 -7.72 8.77 31.61
C ARG A 552 -9.18 9.18 31.53
N ASP A 553 -10.00 8.57 32.37
CA ASP A 553 -11.34 9.04 32.68
C ASP A 553 -11.24 10.34 33.47
N VAL A 554 -11.78 11.43 32.91
CA VAL A 554 -12.18 12.58 33.73
C VAL A 554 -13.67 12.41 34.04
N ASN A 555 -13.97 11.79 35.18
CA ASN A 555 -15.32 11.71 35.70
C ASN A 555 -15.89 13.12 35.88
N VAL A 556 -16.96 13.45 35.14
CA VAL A 556 -17.66 14.74 35.27
C VAL A 556 -18.67 14.63 36.42
N GLY A 557 -18.15 14.46 37.64
CA GLY A 557 -18.98 14.18 38.81
C GLY A 557 -19.86 15.37 39.21
N THR A 558 -21.17 15.16 39.28
CA THR A 558 -22.06 16.00 40.10
C THR A 558 -21.64 15.84 41.56
N SER A 559 -20.88 16.81 42.09
CA SER A 559 -20.54 16.80 43.52
C SER A 559 -21.81 17.07 44.34
N GLY A 560 -22.50 15.99 44.71
CA GLY A 560 -23.42 15.96 45.84
C GLY A 560 -22.62 16.18 47.12
N GLY A 561 -22.29 17.45 47.41
CA GLY A 561 -21.68 17.84 48.66
C GLY A 561 -22.63 17.49 49.82
N SER A 562 -22.31 16.42 50.56
CA SER A 562 -22.89 16.14 51.86
C SER A 562 -22.61 17.32 52.80
N THR A 563 -23.53 18.26 52.90
CA THR A 563 -23.57 19.24 53.98
C THR A 563 -24.42 18.68 55.11
N SER A 564 -23.75 18.23 56.17
CA SER A 564 -24.40 17.98 57.44
C SER A 564 -24.86 19.32 58.03
N GLY A 565 -26.18 19.57 58.03
CA GLY A 565 -26.83 20.47 58.99
C GLY A 565 -27.69 21.60 58.41
N GLY A 566 -29.01 21.40 58.46
CA GLY A 566 -29.96 22.45 58.88
C GLY A 566 -30.57 23.38 57.81
N GLY A 567 -31.66 22.91 57.19
CA GLY A 567 -32.89 23.68 56.92
C GLY A 567 -32.82 25.01 56.14
N GLY A 568 -33.14 24.97 54.85
CA GLY A 568 -33.55 26.12 54.06
C GLY A 568 -33.51 25.85 52.56
N ALA A 569 -34.65 25.93 51.87
CA ALA A 569 -34.75 25.73 50.43
C ALA A 569 -34.03 26.84 49.63
N GLN A 570 -33.22 26.48 48.63
CA GLN A 570 -32.91 27.35 47.48
C GLN A 570 -32.21 26.59 46.33
N GLY A 571 -32.81 26.67 45.13
CA GLY A 571 -32.13 26.79 43.82
C GLY A 571 -31.40 25.57 43.23
N ALA A 572 -31.96 25.03 42.14
CA ALA A 572 -31.22 24.22 41.17
C ALA A 572 -30.08 25.06 40.56
N GLY A 573 -28.83 24.70 40.89
CA GLY A 573 -27.63 25.25 40.24
C GLY A 573 -27.01 24.18 39.35
N GLY A 574 -27.39 24.16 38.07
CA GLY A 574 -26.67 23.44 37.02
C GLY A 574 -25.41 24.25 36.67
N GLY A 575 -24.24 23.73 36.99
CA GLY A 575 -22.95 24.34 36.64
C GLY A 575 -22.42 23.82 35.31
N LEU A 576 -21.73 24.68 34.57
CA LEU A 576 -20.86 24.32 33.44
C LEU A 576 -19.61 23.61 33.97
N PHE A 577 -19.14 22.55 33.28
CA PHE A 577 -17.88 21.87 33.62
C PHE A 577 -16.87 22.05 32.48
N ASN A 578 -15.63 22.40 32.82
CA ASN A 578 -14.54 22.53 31.86
C ASN A 578 -13.53 21.40 32.07
N VAL A 579 -13.24 20.62 31.02
CA VAL A 579 -12.23 19.55 31.02
C VAL A 579 -11.08 19.94 30.09
N PHE A 580 -9.85 20.06 30.61
CA PHE A 580 -8.65 20.38 29.83
C PHE A 580 -7.76 19.15 29.64
N ILE A 581 -7.43 18.82 28.39
CA ILE A 581 -6.65 17.64 27.98
C ILE A 581 -5.35 18.12 27.33
N PRO A 582 -4.20 18.07 28.03
CA PRO A 582 -2.95 18.55 27.47
C PRO A 582 -2.46 17.67 26.29
N LEU A 583 -2.00 18.31 25.21
CA LEU A 583 -1.26 17.70 24.10
C LEU A 583 0.23 17.99 24.24
N SER A 584 1.05 16.94 24.18
CA SER A 584 2.50 17.07 24.13
C SER A 584 2.97 17.56 22.76
N GLN A 585 4.19 18.12 22.69
CA GLN A 585 4.79 18.52 21.41
C GLN A 585 4.93 17.33 20.46
N GLN A 586 5.30 16.16 20.97
CA GLN A 586 5.41 14.93 20.18
C GLN A 586 4.06 14.54 19.54
N GLN A 587 2.94 14.69 20.26
CA GLN A 587 1.62 14.41 19.70
C GLN A 587 1.25 15.42 18.61
N LEU A 588 1.57 16.70 18.80
CA LEU A 588 1.36 17.72 17.76
C LEU A 588 2.21 17.45 16.51
N ASP A 589 3.46 17.01 16.70
CA ASP A 589 4.35 16.66 15.60
C ASP A 589 3.84 15.43 14.83
N LEU A 590 3.28 14.43 15.52
CA LEU A 590 2.66 13.26 14.88
C LEU A 590 1.37 13.61 14.14
N LEU A 591 0.52 14.50 14.67
CA LEU A 591 -0.68 14.99 13.98
C LEU A 591 -0.33 15.77 12.71
N GLU A 592 0.73 16.59 12.77
CA GLU A 592 1.20 17.34 11.60
C GLU A 592 1.80 16.39 10.54
N GLN A 593 2.50 15.33 10.96
CA GLN A 593 3.00 14.27 10.06
C GLN A 593 1.84 13.53 9.39
N SER A 594 0.86 13.03 10.16
CA SER A 594 -0.32 12.33 9.61
C SER A 594 -1.08 13.21 8.61
N TYR A 595 -1.32 14.49 8.93
CA TYR A 595 -1.95 15.40 7.96
C TYR A 595 -1.08 15.66 6.71
N THR A 596 0.25 15.66 6.84
CA THR A 596 1.15 15.82 5.69
C THR A 596 1.08 14.60 4.77
N GLU A 597 1.12 13.38 5.32
CA GLU A 597 0.92 12.13 4.57
C GLU A 597 -0.43 12.11 3.84
N LEU A 598 -1.51 12.56 4.49
CA LEU A 598 -2.82 12.70 3.85
C LEU A 598 -2.76 13.65 2.64
N VAL A 599 -2.13 14.81 2.81
CA VAL A 599 -2.00 15.81 1.73
C VAL A 599 -1.16 15.28 0.58
N ASP A 600 -0.02 14.67 0.87
CA ASP A 600 0.92 14.20 -0.15
C ASP A 600 0.36 12.99 -0.91
N SER A 601 -0.28 12.05 -0.22
CA SER A 601 -0.98 10.93 -0.85
C SER A 601 -2.09 11.38 -1.82
N ILE A 602 -2.92 12.36 -1.42
CA ILE A 602 -3.96 12.92 -2.28
C ILE A 602 -3.36 13.71 -3.43
N TYR A 603 -2.31 14.48 -3.16
CA TYR A 603 -1.60 15.25 -4.16
C TYR A 603 -1.05 14.33 -5.26
N ASP A 604 -0.31 13.29 -4.90
CA ASP A 604 0.33 12.37 -5.85
C ASP A 604 -0.69 11.58 -6.67
N SER A 605 -1.74 11.08 -6.00
CA SER A 605 -2.82 10.31 -6.64
C SER A 605 -3.60 11.10 -7.70
N LEU A 606 -3.83 12.39 -7.45
CA LEU A 606 -4.59 13.25 -8.37
C LEU A 606 -3.71 13.91 -9.43
N LEU A 607 -2.40 13.87 -9.27
CA LEU A 607 -1.46 14.65 -10.05
C LEU A 607 -1.52 14.34 -11.55
N LEU A 608 -1.47 13.06 -11.89
CA LEU A 608 -1.54 12.56 -13.27
C LEU A 608 -2.94 12.68 -13.88
N GLN A 609 -3.96 12.63 -13.04
CA GLN A 609 -5.35 12.78 -13.46
C GLN A 609 -5.70 14.25 -13.76
N THR A 610 -4.86 15.19 -13.32
CA THR A 610 -5.15 16.63 -13.37
C THR A 610 -3.95 17.46 -13.88
N ARG A 611 -3.12 18.05 -12.99
CA ARG A 611 -2.09 19.03 -13.36
C ARG A 611 -1.05 18.49 -14.35
N LEU A 612 -0.60 17.24 -14.18
CA LEU A 612 0.38 16.62 -15.08
C LEU A 612 -0.26 15.86 -16.24
N LYS A 613 -1.60 15.74 -16.27
CA LYS A 613 -2.33 15.04 -17.33
C LYS A 613 -1.94 15.55 -18.72
N GLY A 614 -1.79 16.86 -18.88
CA GLY A 614 -1.40 17.46 -20.16
C GLY A 614 -0.03 17.02 -20.70
N TYR A 615 0.91 16.66 -19.80
CA TYR A 615 2.20 16.08 -20.18
C TYR A 615 2.03 14.62 -20.63
N MET A 616 1.27 13.83 -19.88
CA MET A 616 0.98 12.43 -20.22
C MET A 616 0.23 12.32 -21.54
N ASP A 617 -0.80 13.14 -21.73
CA ASP A 617 -1.55 13.28 -22.98
C ASP A 617 -0.66 13.79 -24.13
N SER A 618 0.57 14.23 -23.90
CA SER A 618 1.48 14.69 -24.95
C SER A 618 2.48 13.63 -25.41
N ILE A 619 2.54 12.49 -24.73
CA ILE A 619 3.36 11.34 -25.14
C ILE A 619 2.71 10.73 -26.37
N ASP A 620 3.44 10.68 -27.48
CA ASP A 620 2.92 10.16 -28.73
C ASP A 620 3.29 8.69 -28.90
N LEU A 621 2.39 7.89 -29.47
CA LEU A 621 2.72 6.57 -29.98
C LEU A 621 3.34 6.71 -31.38
N VAL A 622 4.54 6.17 -31.55
CA VAL A 622 5.25 6.13 -32.84
C VAL A 622 5.30 4.71 -33.34
N ILE A 623 4.82 4.53 -34.57
CA ILE A 623 4.91 3.27 -35.31
C ILE A 623 5.81 3.52 -36.52
N ASP A 624 6.95 2.84 -36.57
CA ASP A 624 7.92 2.93 -37.66
C ASP A 624 8.55 1.56 -37.99
N GLU A 625 9.55 1.54 -38.89
CA GLU A 625 10.27 0.32 -39.33
C GLU A 625 10.99 -0.43 -38.18
N THR A 626 11.09 0.18 -36.99
CA THR A 626 11.72 -0.42 -35.80
C THR A 626 10.71 -0.93 -34.76
N GLY A 627 9.40 -0.72 -34.97
CA GLY A 627 8.34 -1.21 -34.08
C GLY A 627 7.38 -0.13 -33.59
N ILE A 628 6.63 -0.45 -32.54
CA ILE A 628 5.82 0.49 -31.76
C ILE A 628 6.69 0.98 -30.59
N LYS A 629 6.77 2.29 -30.41
CA LYS A 629 7.41 2.93 -29.25
C LYS A 629 6.66 4.18 -28.83
N LEU A 630 6.91 4.64 -27.62
CA LEU A 630 6.45 5.95 -27.17
C LEU A 630 7.50 7.03 -27.51
N ASP A 631 7.03 8.21 -27.88
CA ASP A 631 7.83 9.39 -28.19
C ASP A 631 7.48 10.51 -27.22
N PHE A 632 8.46 10.82 -26.37
CA PHE A 632 8.35 11.81 -25.32
C PHE A 632 8.72 13.22 -25.80
N GLY A 633 9.12 13.40 -27.06
CA GLY A 633 9.68 14.68 -27.52
C GLY A 633 8.74 15.87 -27.38
N ARG A 634 7.42 15.67 -27.49
CA ARG A 634 6.43 16.74 -27.24
C ARG A 634 6.30 17.05 -25.75
N MET A 635 6.32 16.03 -24.90
CA MET A 635 6.35 16.18 -23.44
C MET A 635 7.60 16.95 -22.99
N GLU A 636 8.78 16.53 -23.47
CA GLU A 636 10.05 17.19 -23.20
C GLU A 636 10.05 18.65 -23.68
N GLN A 637 9.49 18.92 -24.86
CA GLN A 637 9.35 20.29 -25.36
C GLN A 637 8.40 21.11 -24.49
N MET A 638 7.27 20.55 -24.03
CA MET A 638 6.35 21.23 -23.13
C MET A 638 7.03 21.58 -21.80
N LEU A 639 7.82 20.67 -21.23
CA LEU A 639 8.62 20.92 -20.02
C LEU A 639 9.66 22.03 -20.26
N ALA A 640 10.38 21.97 -21.38
CA ALA A 640 11.37 22.99 -21.73
C ALA A 640 10.73 24.37 -21.95
N ASP A 641 9.58 24.43 -22.60
CA ASP A 641 8.80 25.66 -22.80
C ASP A 641 8.34 26.24 -21.45
N ARG A 642 7.90 25.38 -20.51
CA ARG A 642 7.58 25.81 -19.15
C ARG A 642 8.77 26.38 -18.41
N HIS A 643 9.88 25.65 -18.40
CA HIS A 643 11.11 26.08 -17.76
C HIS A 643 11.59 27.44 -18.34
N ALA A 644 11.43 27.65 -19.65
CA ALA A 644 11.75 28.92 -20.30
C ALA A 644 10.82 30.08 -19.88
N ILE A 645 9.55 29.81 -19.59
CA ILE A 645 8.59 30.81 -19.08
C ILE A 645 8.86 31.13 -17.61
N ASN A 646 8.99 30.09 -16.78
CA ASN A 646 9.33 30.17 -15.37
C ASN A 646 10.13 28.92 -14.98
N ALA A 647 11.40 29.14 -14.60
CA ALA A 647 12.33 28.06 -14.32
C ALA A 647 11.91 27.22 -13.10
N LYS A 648 11.38 27.85 -12.02
CA LYS A 648 10.87 27.11 -10.83
C LYS A 648 9.72 26.19 -11.21
N ASP A 649 8.81 26.70 -12.02
CA ASP A 649 7.61 25.98 -12.45
C ASP A 649 7.98 24.77 -13.34
N GLY A 650 8.82 24.98 -14.36
CA GLY A 650 9.27 23.89 -15.23
C GLY A 650 10.14 22.85 -14.52
N LEU A 651 11.02 23.28 -13.61
CA LEU A 651 11.80 22.37 -12.78
C LEU A 651 10.90 21.58 -11.82
N GLY A 652 9.89 22.23 -11.23
CA GLY A 652 8.89 21.59 -10.37
C GLY A 652 8.01 20.57 -11.10
N ASP A 653 7.57 20.87 -12.32
CA ASP A 653 6.82 19.92 -13.15
C ASP A 653 7.66 18.67 -13.50
N LEU A 654 8.93 18.88 -13.87
CA LEU A 654 9.86 17.78 -14.16
C LEU A 654 10.14 16.95 -12.89
N LEU A 655 10.35 17.62 -11.75
CA LEU A 655 10.51 16.97 -10.46
C LEU A 655 9.31 16.08 -10.11
N ASP A 656 8.11 16.62 -10.26
CA ASP A 656 6.88 15.91 -9.92
C ASP A 656 6.64 14.71 -10.85
N LEU A 657 6.91 14.85 -12.15
CA LEU A 657 6.86 13.73 -13.10
C LEU A 657 7.84 12.63 -12.73
N MET A 658 9.05 12.99 -12.28
CA MET A 658 10.03 12.00 -11.86
C MET A 658 9.60 11.31 -10.56
N ARG A 659 9.26 12.07 -9.51
CA ARG A 659 8.87 11.48 -8.21
C ARG A 659 7.71 10.50 -8.32
N THR A 660 6.70 10.86 -9.12
CA THR A 660 5.47 10.06 -9.21
C THR A 660 5.54 8.97 -10.30
N ASN A 661 6.42 9.08 -11.29
CA ASN A 661 6.36 8.23 -12.49
C ASN A 661 7.71 7.84 -13.11
N ASP A 662 8.86 8.14 -12.51
CA ASP A 662 10.16 7.89 -13.18
C ASP A 662 10.32 6.41 -13.58
N HIS A 663 9.98 5.48 -12.69
CA HIS A 663 10.03 4.03 -13.00
C HIS A 663 9.13 3.66 -14.20
N MET A 664 7.89 4.15 -14.24
CA MET A 664 6.96 3.88 -15.33
C MET A 664 7.46 4.53 -16.62
N LEU A 665 7.80 5.83 -16.59
CA LEU A 665 8.21 6.56 -17.77
C LEU A 665 9.55 6.06 -18.33
N MET A 666 10.50 5.69 -17.48
CA MET A 666 11.74 5.03 -17.88
C MET A 666 11.47 3.64 -18.47
N GLY A 667 10.58 2.86 -17.84
CA GLY A 667 10.06 1.60 -18.38
C GLY A 667 9.45 1.77 -19.77
N LEU A 668 8.80 2.90 -20.02
CA LEU A 668 8.21 3.28 -21.29
C LEU A 668 9.21 3.93 -22.28
N GLY A 669 10.47 4.09 -21.89
CA GLY A 669 11.57 4.55 -22.75
C GLY A 669 12.00 6.01 -22.57
N TRP A 670 11.54 6.71 -21.54
CA TRP A 670 11.98 8.08 -21.23
C TRP A 670 13.22 8.08 -20.33
N THR A 671 14.41 8.27 -20.90
CA THR A 671 15.69 8.16 -20.16
C THR A 671 16.35 9.49 -19.82
N ASN A 672 15.79 10.62 -20.28
CA ASN A 672 16.44 11.93 -20.17
C ASN A 672 16.01 12.74 -18.94
N GLY A 673 14.96 12.31 -18.22
CA GLY A 673 14.37 13.04 -17.10
C GLY A 673 15.40 13.48 -16.06
N ALA A 674 16.09 12.51 -15.45
CA ALA A 674 17.09 12.77 -14.40
C ALA A 674 18.24 13.68 -14.85
N ALA A 675 18.81 13.45 -16.03
CA ALA A 675 19.87 14.29 -16.56
C ALA A 675 19.39 15.74 -16.80
N THR A 676 18.14 15.90 -17.22
CA THR A 676 17.51 17.20 -17.46
C THR A 676 17.23 17.92 -16.13
N LEU A 677 16.68 17.20 -15.14
CA LEU A 677 16.41 17.71 -13.79
C LEU A 677 17.69 18.24 -13.16
N ARG A 678 18.74 17.42 -13.20
CA ARG A 678 20.06 17.79 -12.69
C ARG A 678 20.61 19.01 -13.40
N SER A 679 20.63 19.01 -14.74
CA SER A 679 21.17 20.12 -15.52
C SER A 679 20.44 21.45 -15.24
N TRP A 680 19.11 21.42 -15.15
CA TRP A 680 18.31 22.60 -14.82
C TRP A 680 18.54 23.06 -13.39
N ALA A 681 18.52 22.14 -12.43
CA ALA A 681 18.75 22.45 -11.03
C ALA A 681 20.15 23.05 -10.81
N GLU A 682 21.20 22.49 -11.41
CA GLU A 682 22.57 23.01 -11.31
C GLU A 682 22.69 24.42 -11.90
N SER A 683 22.09 24.63 -13.09
CA SER A 683 22.06 25.93 -13.74
C SER A 683 21.32 26.98 -12.90
N MET A 684 20.18 26.62 -12.31
CA MET A 684 19.39 27.51 -11.47
C MET A 684 20.08 27.78 -10.12
N ALA A 685 20.70 26.77 -9.52
CA ALA A 685 21.44 26.91 -8.26
C ALA A 685 22.68 27.81 -8.41
N ALA A 686 23.32 27.78 -9.58
CA ALA A 686 24.45 28.65 -9.91
C ALA A 686 24.04 30.13 -10.08
N ASP A 687 22.77 30.43 -10.36
CA ASP A 687 22.24 31.80 -10.41
C ASP A 687 21.73 32.23 -9.02
N PRO A 688 22.36 33.22 -8.35
CA PRO A 688 21.94 33.67 -7.02
C PRO A 688 20.50 34.19 -6.93
N SER A 689 19.88 34.54 -8.06
CA SER A 689 18.48 34.96 -8.11
C SER A 689 17.48 33.79 -8.16
N GLN A 690 17.95 32.58 -8.49
CA GLN A 690 17.14 31.38 -8.64
C GLN A 690 17.50 30.27 -7.64
N SER A 691 18.64 30.36 -6.95
CA SER A 691 19.09 29.35 -5.99
C SER A 691 18.09 29.06 -4.87
N GLN A 692 17.36 30.07 -4.40
CA GLN A 692 16.29 29.85 -3.41
C GLN A 692 15.13 29.05 -4.00
N ALA A 693 14.80 29.23 -5.29
CA ALA A 693 13.72 28.48 -5.93
C ALA A 693 14.03 26.98 -6.06
N VAL A 694 15.31 26.63 -6.24
CA VAL A 694 15.77 25.22 -6.22
C VAL A 694 15.61 24.63 -4.82
N ALA A 695 16.03 25.37 -3.79
CA ALA A 695 15.87 24.94 -2.40
C ALA A 695 14.38 24.83 -1.98
N ASP A 696 13.52 25.74 -2.46
CA ASP A 696 12.08 25.72 -2.21
C ASP A 696 11.40 24.47 -2.82
N LEU A 697 12.00 23.87 -3.86
CA LEU A 697 11.56 22.61 -4.47
C LEU A 697 12.13 21.37 -3.75
N GLY A 698 12.89 21.55 -2.66
CA GLY A 698 13.53 20.44 -1.95
C GLY A 698 14.73 19.84 -2.70
N ILE A 699 15.23 20.52 -3.73
CA ILE A 699 16.40 20.06 -4.48
C ILE A 699 17.66 20.62 -3.83
N ARG A 700 18.61 19.74 -3.49
CA ARG A 700 19.89 20.11 -2.91
C ARG A 700 21.01 19.57 -3.77
N ILE A 701 21.88 20.48 -4.20
CA ILE A 701 23.05 20.17 -5.02
C ILE A 701 24.28 20.45 -4.17
N VAL A 702 25.03 19.41 -3.86
CA VAL A 702 26.19 19.53 -2.97
C VAL A 702 27.24 18.51 -3.39
N GLY A 703 28.49 18.96 -3.48
CA GLY A 703 29.64 18.05 -3.61
C GLY A 703 30.19 17.66 -2.24
N GLY A 704 30.65 16.43 -2.10
CA GLY A 704 31.16 15.83 -0.88
C GLY A 704 30.12 15.00 -0.14
N SER A 705 30.14 15.07 1.20
CA SER A 705 29.17 14.35 2.03
C SER A 705 27.91 15.19 2.25
N VAL A 706 26.76 14.60 1.96
CA VAL A 706 25.43 15.19 2.05
C VAL A 706 24.59 14.41 3.06
N THR A 707 23.88 15.13 3.91
CA THR A 707 22.82 14.56 4.76
C THR A 707 21.53 15.31 4.45
N GLY A 708 20.52 14.58 3.99
CA GLY A 708 19.16 15.06 3.81
C GLY A 708 18.44 15.23 5.15
N THR A 709 17.11 15.20 5.13
CA THR A 709 16.25 15.59 6.24
C THR A 709 15.23 14.48 6.51
N THR A 710 14.00 14.85 6.87
CA THR A 710 12.90 13.92 7.10
C THR A 710 11.76 14.18 6.11
N LYS A 711 12.11 14.71 4.94
CA LYS A 711 11.18 15.15 3.91
C LYS A 711 11.69 14.63 2.59
N ASP A 712 10.77 14.34 1.69
CA ASP A 712 11.07 14.03 0.31
C ASP A 712 11.92 15.13 -0.34
N GLU A 713 13.18 14.80 -0.61
CA GLU A 713 14.20 15.65 -1.19
C GLU A 713 14.65 15.11 -2.56
N VAL A 714 15.38 15.94 -3.30
CA VAL A 714 16.21 15.46 -4.39
C VAL A 714 17.63 15.85 -4.07
N LEU A 715 18.47 14.84 -3.90
CA LEU A 715 19.86 15.02 -3.54
C LEU A 715 20.71 14.69 -4.75
N ALA A 716 21.27 15.73 -5.37
CA ALA A 716 22.23 15.59 -6.45
C ALA A 716 23.65 15.82 -5.93
N ALA A 717 24.42 14.74 -5.85
CA ALA A 717 25.86 14.78 -5.58
C ALA A 717 26.61 15.37 -6.79
N GLY A 718 27.91 15.62 -6.68
CA GLY A 718 28.74 16.29 -7.67
C GLY A 718 29.32 15.34 -8.74
N SER A 719 30.52 15.65 -9.21
CA SER A 719 31.29 14.82 -10.16
C SER A 719 32.53 14.19 -9.51
N GLY A 720 32.55 14.11 -8.19
CA GLY A 720 33.61 13.47 -7.42
C GLY A 720 33.01 12.36 -6.58
N ASN A 721 33.85 11.61 -5.87
CA ASN A 721 33.39 10.55 -4.98
C ASN A 721 32.66 11.16 -3.78
N ASP A 722 31.35 10.99 -3.75
CA ASP A 722 30.46 11.64 -2.82
C ASP A 722 29.81 10.62 -1.88
N THR A 723 29.25 11.10 -0.77
CA THR A 723 28.54 10.23 0.19
C THR A 723 27.23 10.90 0.57
N VAL A 724 26.11 10.32 0.16
CA VAL A 724 24.78 10.88 0.39
C VAL A 724 24.01 10.00 1.37
N TYR A 725 23.47 10.62 2.41
CA TYR A 725 22.50 10.03 3.33
C TYR A 725 21.19 10.79 3.16
N ALA A 726 20.16 10.20 2.56
CA ALA A 726 18.97 10.95 2.17
C ALA A 726 18.03 11.24 3.36
N GLY A 727 17.90 10.28 4.27
CA GLY A 727 17.29 10.49 5.58
C GLY A 727 15.92 9.85 5.64
N ALA A 728 14.92 10.53 6.17
CA ALA A 728 13.55 10.00 6.06
C ALA A 728 12.80 10.73 4.94
N GLY A 729 11.87 10.04 4.29
CA GLY A 729 11.09 10.56 3.17
C GLY A 729 11.35 9.74 1.90
N ASN A 730 10.53 9.95 0.88
CA ASN A 730 10.72 9.31 -0.43
C ASN A 730 11.68 10.17 -1.26
N ASP A 731 12.95 9.84 -1.24
CA ASP A 731 14.02 10.67 -1.79
C ASP A 731 14.41 10.26 -3.22
N VAL A 732 14.87 11.24 -4.00
CA VAL A 732 15.56 10.98 -5.27
C VAL A 732 17.04 11.27 -5.10
N VAL A 733 17.88 10.25 -5.19
CA VAL A 733 19.33 10.36 -4.97
C VAL A 733 20.08 10.14 -6.29
N LEU A 734 20.80 11.18 -6.73
CA LEU A 734 21.59 11.19 -7.96
C LEU A 734 23.09 11.34 -7.62
N GLY A 735 23.89 10.29 -7.81
CA GLY A 735 25.33 10.27 -7.52
C GLY A 735 26.09 11.22 -8.44
N GLY A 736 26.07 10.95 -9.74
CA GLY A 736 26.67 11.83 -10.74
C GLY A 736 27.84 11.17 -11.42
N ALA A 737 29.04 11.66 -11.18
CA ALA A 737 30.22 10.99 -11.69
C ALA A 737 31.21 10.78 -10.55
N GLY A 738 31.94 9.68 -10.57
CA GLY A 738 32.83 9.32 -9.46
C GLY A 738 32.42 7.98 -8.86
N ASP A 739 33.14 7.50 -7.86
CA ASP A 739 32.69 6.31 -7.12
C ASP A 739 31.96 6.78 -5.86
N ASP A 740 30.64 6.74 -5.90
CA ASP A 740 29.74 7.33 -4.90
C ASP A 740 29.25 6.30 -3.88
N THR A 741 28.81 6.78 -2.72
CA THR A 741 28.12 5.97 -1.71
C THR A 741 26.80 6.61 -1.36
N LEU A 742 25.70 5.99 -1.77
CA LEU A 742 24.35 6.57 -1.71
C LEU A 742 23.44 5.73 -0.80
N TYR A 743 22.92 6.36 0.25
CA TYR A 743 21.96 5.77 1.18
C TYR A 743 20.63 6.53 1.08
N GLY A 744 19.55 5.84 0.75
CA GLY A 744 18.17 6.38 0.81
C GLY A 744 17.70 6.57 2.25
N GLU A 745 17.97 5.57 3.10
CA GLU A 745 17.63 5.47 4.53
C GLU A 745 16.16 5.04 4.79
N ASN A 746 15.20 5.91 5.13
CA ASN A 746 13.82 5.48 5.38
C ASN A 746 12.86 6.11 4.37
N GLY A 747 12.08 5.29 3.68
CA GLY A 747 11.12 5.74 2.69
C GLY A 747 11.27 4.94 1.42
N ASN A 748 10.46 5.25 0.41
CA ASN A 748 10.55 4.62 -0.90
C ASN A 748 11.46 5.47 -1.78
N ASP A 749 12.73 5.11 -1.86
CA ASP A 749 13.77 5.93 -2.46
C ASP A 749 14.07 5.55 -3.91
N LEU A 750 14.34 6.54 -4.75
CA LEU A 750 14.83 6.35 -6.11
C LEU A 750 16.32 6.69 -6.16
N ILE A 751 17.17 5.69 -6.35
CA ILE A 751 18.62 5.82 -6.27
C ILE A 751 19.27 5.55 -7.63
N LYS A 752 20.14 6.46 -8.05
CA LYS A 752 20.93 6.34 -9.28
C LYS A 752 22.38 6.73 -9.02
N GLY A 753 23.29 5.76 -9.13
CA GLY A 753 24.74 6.00 -9.06
C GLY A 753 25.22 6.93 -10.17
N GLU A 754 24.70 6.72 -11.38
CA GLU A 754 25.17 7.35 -12.61
C GLU A 754 26.57 6.83 -13.00
N ALA A 755 27.53 7.66 -13.42
CA ALA A 755 28.78 7.15 -13.99
C ALA A 755 29.84 6.90 -12.92
N GLY A 756 30.15 5.64 -12.60
CA GLY A 756 30.95 5.36 -11.42
C GLY A 756 31.24 3.89 -11.18
N ASN A 757 31.74 3.59 -9.99
CA ASN A 757 31.52 2.27 -9.40
C ASN A 757 30.89 2.53 -8.04
N ASP A 758 29.57 2.55 -8.01
CA ASP A 758 28.84 3.14 -6.90
C ASP A 758 28.42 2.07 -5.89
N THR A 759 28.27 2.49 -4.63
CA THR A 759 27.68 1.67 -3.57
C THR A 759 26.33 2.26 -3.20
N LEU A 760 25.26 1.49 -3.41
CA LEU A 760 23.88 1.94 -3.30
C LEU A 760 23.17 1.16 -2.20
N SER A 761 22.41 1.84 -1.35
CA SER A 761 21.57 1.24 -0.31
C SER A 761 20.28 2.03 -0.24
N GLY A 762 19.16 1.37 -0.52
CA GLY A 762 17.80 1.91 -0.40
C GLY A 762 17.51 2.20 1.06
N GLY A 763 17.35 1.15 1.85
CA GLY A 763 17.22 1.26 3.29
C GLY A 763 15.96 0.54 3.73
N SER A 764 15.06 1.21 4.43
CA SER A 764 13.73 0.68 4.77
C SER A 764 12.69 1.27 3.84
N GLY A 765 11.92 0.43 3.14
CA GLY A 765 10.89 0.89 2.23
C GLY A 765 10.87 0.08 0.94
N SER A 766 10.19 0.58 -0.09
CA SER A 766 10.21 0.01 -1.43
C SER A 766 11.08 0.87 -2.32
N ASP A 767 12.34 0.48 -2.48
CA ASP A 767 13.36 1.29 -3.14
C ASP A 767 13.54 0.90 -4.60
N THR A 768 13.91 1.87 -5.45
CA THR A 768 14.18 1.66 -6.87
C THR A 768 15.59 2.11 -7.23
N TYR A 769 16.42 1.16 -7.66
CA TYR A 769 17.75 1.40 -8.18
C TYR A 769 17.72 1.45 -9.71
N LEU A 770 18.27 2.51 -10.30
CA LEU A 770 18.30 2.71 -11.75
C LEU A 770 19.68 2.41 -12.34
N PHE A 771 19.73 1.66 -13.44
CA PHE A 771 20.98 1.34 -14.13
C PHE A 771 20.86 1.40 -15.66
N LYS A 772 21.84 2.01 -16.34
CA LYS A 772 21.98 2.03 -17.80
C LYS A 772 23.41 1.69 -18.25
N ARG A 773 23.63 1.52 -19.56
CA ARG A 773 25.00 1.30 -20.06
C ARG A 773 25.88 2.52 -19.79
N GLY A 774 27.12 2.26 -19.39
CA GLY A 774 28.10 3.27 -19.02
C GLY A 774 27.99 3.79 -17.59
N ASP A 775 27.10 3.24 -16.77
CA ASP A 775 27.06 3.53 -15.33
C ASP A 775 28.21 2.85 -14.57
N GLY A 776 28.82 1.80 -15.13
CA GLY A 776 30.02 1.16 -14.58
C GLY A 776 29.71 -0.06 -13.71
N GLN A 777 30.41 -0.22 -12.58
CA GLN A 777 30.29 -1.44 -11.75
C GLN A 777 29.72 -1.14 -10.37
N ASP A 778 28.40 -1.16 -10.27
CA ASP A 778 27.70 -0.77 -9.05
C ASP A 778 27.45 -1.97 -8.14
N THR A 779 27.41 -1.68 -6.83
CA THR A 779 27.10 -2.64 -5.77
C THR A 779 25.88 -2.16 -5.00
N ILE A 780 24.84 -2.98 -4.95
CA ILE A 780 23.63 -2.73 -4.17
C ILE A 780 23.70 -3.53 -2.87
N TYR A 781 23.49 -2.85 -1.75
CA TYR A 781 23.34 -3.40 -0.41
C TYR A 781 21.90 -3.20 0.06
N ASN A 782 21.04 -4.20 -0.17
CA ASN A 782 19.60 -4.12 0.06
C ASN A 782 19.20 -4.72 1.42
N ASP A 783 19.78 -4.24 2.53
CA ASP A 783 19.54 -4.77 3.88
C ASP A 783 18.20 -4.28 4.44
N ASP A 784 17.11 -4.82 3.89
CA ASP A 784 15.73 -4.56 4.30
C ASP A 784 14.98 -5.83 4.69
N ALA A 785 14.76 -6.00 6.00
CA ALA A 785 13.97 -7.08 6.57
C ALA A 785 12.47 -6.74 6.74
N GLY A 786 12.04 -5.57 6.23
CA GLY A 786 10.65 -5.14 6.22
C GLY A 786 9.72 -6.13 5.50
N THR A 787 8.43 -6.08 5.81
CA THR A 787 7.39 -6.90 5.16
C THR A 787 6.47 -6.01 4.33
N GLY A 788 5.95 -6.51 3.20
CA GLY A 788 5.00 -5.76 2.36
C GLY A 788 5.63 -4.69 1.46
N LYS A 789 6.96 -4.70 1.32
CA LYS A 789 7.73 -3.82 0.45
C LYS A 789 8.14 -4.50 -0.87
N THR A 790 8.60 -3.72 -1.85
CA THR A 790 9.10 -4.25 -3.12
C THR A 790 10.27 -3.41 -3.60
N ASP A 791 11.48 -3.92 -3.43
CA ASP A 791 12.69 -3.32 -3.98
C ASP A 791 12.88 -3.71 -5.43
N VAL A 792 13.35 -2.75 -6.23
CA VAL A 792 13.40 -2.86 -7.68
C VAL A 792 14.77 -2.45 -8.22
N LEU A 793 15.38 -3.30 -9.04
CA LEU A 793 16.43 -2.88 -9.97
C LEU A 793 15.82 -2.69 -11.35
N GLN A 794 15.76 -1.44 -11.81
CA GLN A 794 15.20 -1.08 -13.11
C GLN A 794 16.32 -0.79 -14.11
N PHE A 795 16.42 -1.63 -15.14
CA PHE A 795 17.29 -1.38 -16.28
C PHE A 795 16.63 -0.39 -17.27
N ALA A 796 17.45 0.51 -17.82
CA ALA A 796 17.01 1.45 -18.85
C ALA A 796 16.81 0.78 -20.23
N ALA A 797 16.15 1.49 -21.15
CA ALA A 797 15.73 0.96 -22.46
C ALA A 797 16.86 0.48 -23.39
N ASP A 798 18.11 0.82 -23.09
CA ASP A 798 19.30 0.37 -23.81
C ASP A 798 19.85 -0.99 -23.33
N ILE A 799 19.20 -1.60 -22.33
CA ILE A 799 19.54 -2.92 -21.79
C ILE A 799 18.28 -3.81 -21.84
N ALA A 800 18.26 -4.76 -22.77
CA ALA A 800 17.22 -5.79 -22.80
C ALA A 800 17.57 -6.95 -21.86
N ALA A 801 16.59 -7.77 -21.48
CA ALA A 801 16.83 -8.98 -20.67
C ALA A 801 17.87 -9.92 -21.31
N SER A 802 17.87 -10.03 -22.64
CA SER A 802 18.86 -10.81 -23.39
C SER A 802 20.29 -10.25 -23.36
N ASP A 803 20.46 -9.00 -22.94
CA ASP A 803 21.76 -8.37 -22.78
C ASP A 803 22.38 -8.66 -21.42
N VAL A 804 21.64 -9.28 -20.49
CA VAL A 804 22.09 -9.49 -19.11
C VAL A 804 22.42 -10.96 -18.87
N THR A 805 23.62 -11.22 -18.34
CA THR A 805 24.01 -12.53 -17.83
C THR A 805 23.98 -12.49 -16.31
N ALA A 806 23.10 -13.29 -15.69
CA ALA A 806 23.00 -13.43 -14.24
C ALA A 806 23.88 -14.59 -13.75
N THR A 807 24.68 -14.36 -12.70
CA THR A 807 25.54 -15.38 -12.09
C THR A 807 25.51 -15.27 -10.57
N ARG A 808 25.66 -16.40 -9.88
CA ARG A 808 25.83 -16.45 -8.42
C ARG A 808 27.32 -16.48 -8.08
N SER A 809 27.74 -15.59 -7.18
CA SER A 809 29.11 -15.55 -6.65
C SER A 809 29.05 -15.58 -5.13
N GLY A 810 29.19 -16.78 -4.55
CA GLY A 810 28.91 -17.01 -3.14
C GLY A 810 27.44 -16.72 -2.81
N THR A 811 27.20 -15.71 -1.98
CA THR A 811 25.84 -15.22 -1.66
C THR A 811 25.42 -14.04 -2.52
N ASN A 812 26.28 -13.50 -3.39
CA ASN A 812 25.96 -12.34 -4.21
C ASN A 812 25.32 -12.74 -5.54
N LEU A 813 24.39 -11.92 -6.01
CA LEU A 813 23.95 -11.93 -7.40
C LEU A 813 24.81 -10.97 -8.21
N VAL A 814 25.27 -11.40 -9.37
CA VAL A 814 26.05 -10.57 -10.30
C VAL A 814 25.35 -10.56 -11.66
N LEU A 815 24.97 -9.35 -12.09
CA LEU A 815 24.31 -9.08 -13.37
C LEU A 815 25.30 -8.37 -14.29
N ALA A 816 25.90 -9.10 -15.23
CA ALA A 816 26.84 -8.54 -16.19
C ALA A 816 26.13 -8.10 -17.48
N ILE A 817 26.44 -6.90 -17.96
CA ILE A 817 25.89 -6.40 -19.21
C ILE A 817 26.77 -6.84 -20.38
N ASN A 818 26.22 -7.68 -21.24
CA ASN A 818 26.94 -8.31 -22.33
C ASN A 818 27.50 -7.25 -23.31
N GLY A 819 28.79 -7.42 -23.64
CA GLY A 819 29.51 -6.53 -24.54
C GLY A 819 30.05 -5.23 -23.92
N THR A 820 29.86 -5.01 -22.61
CA THR A 820 30.43 -3.85 -21.89
C THR A 820 31.23 -4.29 -20.66
N ILE A 821 31.72 -3.33 -19.88
CA ILE A 821 32.29 -3.57 -18.55
C ILE A 821 31.27 -3.37 -17.44
N ASP A 822 30.05 -2.96 -17.81
CA ASP A 822 29.01 -2.55 -16.87
C ASP A 822 28.45 -3.78 -16.15
N LYS A 823 28.21 -3.65 -14.84
CA LYS A 823 27.78 -4.76 -14.00
C LYS A 823 27.10 -4.26 -12.74
N VAL A 824 26.01 -4.91 -12.33
CA VAL A 824 25.39 -4.69 -11.02
C VAL A 824 25.67 -5.90 -10.13
N THR A 825 26.15 -5.67 -8.91
CA THR A 825 26.31 -6.71 -7.89
C THR A 825 25.32 -6.48 -6.78
N VAL A 826 24.37 -7.39 -6.56
CA VAL A 826 23.49 -7.33 -5.39
C VAL A 826 24.09 -8.20 -4.29
N GLN A 827 24.56 -7.53 -3.24
CA GLN A 827 25.28 -8.19 -2.16
C GLN A 827 24.33 -9.06 -1.32
N SER A 828 24.76 -10.27 -0.99
CA SER A 828 24.00 -11.19 -0.15
C SER A 828 22.61 -11.58 -0.67
N TYR A 829 22.31 -11.37 -1.95
CA TYR A 829 21.03 -11.73 -2.58
C TYR A 829 20.54 -13.14 -2.23
N PHE A 830 21.45 -14.13 -2.18
CA PHE A 830 21.13 -15.53 -1.88
C PHE A 830 21.31 -15.90 -0.40
N PHE A 831 21.40 -14.92 0.51
CA PHE A 831 21.43 -15.20 1.94
C PHE A 831 20.10 -15.82 2.37
N GLN A 832 20.18 -16.97 3.06
CA GLN A 832 19.01 -17.81 3.39
C GLN A 832 18.14 -18.08 2.15
N ASP A 833 18.78 -18.43 1.03
CA ASP A 833 18.10 -18.70 -0.25
C ASP A 833 17.18 -17.56 -0.70
N GLY A 834 17.61 -16.31 -0.51
CA GLY A 834 16.83 -15.15 -0.96
C GLY A 834 15.58 -14.86 -0.14
N THR A 835 15.56 -15.31 1.12
CA THR A 835 14.54 -14.91 2.11
C THR A 835 15.13 -14.10 3.27
N GLY A 836 16.42 -13.80 3.22
CA GLY A 836 17.17 -13.20 4.33
C GLY A 836 17.06 -11.68 4.44
N GLY A 837 16.26 -11.02 3.59
CA GLY A 837 16.09 -9.56 3.58
C GLY A 837 17.19 -8.80 2.84
N TYR A 838 17.93 -9.48 1.94
CA TYR A 838 18.97 -8.88 1.08
C TYR A 838 18.65 -8.95 -0.41
N GLN A 839 17.59 -9.69 -0.76
CA GLN A 839 17.14 -9.83 -2.12
C GLN A 839 16.44 -8.54 -2.57
N ILE A 840 16.72 -8.11 -3.80
CA ILE A 840 15.81 -7.22 -4.54
C ILE A 840 14.65 -8.09 -5.03
N GLU A 841 13.42 -7.70 -4.73
CA GLU A 841 12.23 -8.47 -5.12
C GLU A 841 12.05 -8.57 -6.64
N GLU A 842 12.35 -7.50 -7.37
CA GLU A 842 12.15 -7.47 -8.82
C GLU A 842 13.30 -6.81 -9.61
N ILE A 843 13.73 -7.46 -10.69
CA ILE A 843 14.59 -6.86 -11.71
C ILE A 843 13.74 -6.63 -12.95
N ARG A 844 13.58 -5.36 -13.35
CA ARG A 844 12.63 -4.93 -14.39
C ARG A 844 13.33 -4.43 -15.64
N PHE A 845 12.73 -4.73 -16.79
CA PHE A 845 13.16 -4.30 -18.11
C PHE A 845 12.04 -3.50 -18.81
N THR A 846 12.41 -2.66 -19.77
CA THR A 846 11.47 -1.76 -20.46
C THR A 846 10.48 -2.46 -21.39
N ASP A 847 10.70 -3.74 -21.71
CA ASP A 847 9.75 -4.54 -22.49
C ASP A 847 8.66 -5.22 -21.62
N GLY A 848 8.65 -4.93 -20.31
CA GLY A 848 7.74 -5.52 -19.34
C GLY A 848 8.23 -6.87 -18.78
N THR A 849 9.40 -7.35 -19.19
CA THR A 849 10.01 -8.52 -18.55
C THR A 849 10.36 -8.19 -17.09
N VAL A 850 9.99 -9.07 -16.17
CA VAL A 850 10.33 -8.99 -14.76
C VAL A 850 10.98 -10.29 -14.33
N TRP A 851 12.16 -10.20 -13.70
CA TRP A 851 12.76 -11.33 -12.99
C TRP A 851 12.51 -11.14 -11.49
N ASN A 852 11.60 -11.95 -10.95
CA ASN A 852 11.43 -12.07 -9.51
C ASN A 852 12.48 -13.02 -8.90
N VAL A 853 12.47 -13.17 -7.59
CA VAL A 853 13.43 -14.04 -6.85
C VAL A 853 13.50 -15.46 -7.43
N ASP A 854 12.36 -16.09 -7.72
CA ASP A 854 12.33 -17.45 -8.27
C ASP A 854 12.91 -17.53 -9.69
N ALA A 855 12.62 -16.53 -10.53
CA ALA A 855 13.20 -16.43 -11.86
C ALA A 855 14.72 -16.24 -11.79
N VAL A 856 15.21 -15.38 -10.89
CA VAL A 856 16.65 -15.17 -10.67
C VAL A 856 17.32 -16.46 -10.21
N LYS A 857 16.73 -17.18 -9.25
CA LYS A 857 17.22 -18.48 -8.79
C LYS A 857 17.35 -19.47 -9.94
N ALA A 858 16.32 -19.59 -10.77
CA ALA A 858 16.34 -20.48 -11.93
C ALA A 858 17.41 -20.08 -12.97
N LEU A 859 17.69 -18.78 -13.13
CA LEU A 859 18.70 -18.29 -14.08
C LEU A 859 20.13 -18.61 -13.65
N VAL A 860 20.44 -18.56 -12.35
CA VAL A 860 21.83 -18.69 -11.86
C VAL A 860 22.29 -20.13 -11.63
N ILE A 861 21.40 -21.11 -11.78
CA ILE A 861 21.72 -22.55 -11.69
C ILE A 861 21.90 -23.21 -13.06
N VAL A 862 21.88 -22.42 -14.13
CA VAL A 862 22.09 -22.92 -15.50
C VAL A 862 23.59 -22.94 -15.80
N ALA A 863 24.12 -24.13 -16.05
CA ALA A 863 25.50 -24.30 -16.49
C ALA A 863 25.78 -23.69 -17.87
N THR A 864 27.05 -23.39 -18.09
CA THR A 864 27.63 -22.99 -19.38
C THR A 864 28.50 -24.12 -19.94
N ASP A 865 29.21 -23.86 -21.05
CA ASP A 865 30.24 -24.77 -21.57
C ASP A 865 31.62 -24.53 -20.89
N GLN A 866 31.68 -23.77 -19.79
CA GLN A 866 32.89 -23.46 -19.03
C GLN A 866 32.83 -24.12 -17.65
N ALA A 867 33.94 -24.08 -16.91
CA ALA A 867 33.94 -24.52 -15.52
C ALA A 867 33.09 -23.58 -14.65
N ASP A 868 31.99 -24.11 -14.14
CA ASP A 868 31.00 -23.41 -13.34
C ASP A 868 30.97 -23.90 -11.89
N THR A 869 30.46 -23.03 -11.01
CA THR A 869 30.13 -23.40 -9.64
C THR A 869 28.64 -23.17 -9.43
N LEU A 870 27.89 -24.26 -9.29
CA LEU A 870 26.44 -24.25 -9.14
C LEU A 870 26.06 -24.59 -7.69
N TYR A 871 25.02 -23.92 -7.21
CA TYR A 871 24.49 -24.09 -5.86
C TYR A 871 22.99 -24.30 -5.94
N GLY A 872 22.52 -25.42 -5.39
CA GLY A 872 21.13 -25.59 -5.04
C GLY A 872 20.76 -24.77 -3.80
N TYR A 873 19.60 -25.10 -3.27
CA TYR A 873 18.86 -24.40 -2.24
C TYR A 873 18.48 -25.40 -1.15
N ALA A 874 17.58 -24.99 -0.25
CA ALA A 874 17.04 -25.87 0.79
C ALA A 874 15.90 -26.79 0.31
N THR A 875 15.63 -26.83 -0.99
CA THR A 875 14.60 -27.66 -1.63
C THR A 875 15.21 -28.84 -2.36
N ASP A 876 14.39 -29.86 -2.68
CA ASP A 876 14.82 -30.96 -3.54
C ASP A 876 15.11 -30.43 -4.96
N ASP A 877 16.38 -30.27 -5.31
CA ASP A 877 16.84 -29.58 -6.52
C ASP A 877 17.40 -30.53 -7.60
N VAL A 878 17.43 -30.05 -8.84
CA VAL A 878 18.10 -30.73 -9.96
C VAL A 878 19.15 -29.82 -10.55
N LEU A 879 20.42 -30.21 -10.42
CA LEU A 879 21.56 -29.50 -10.98
C LEU A 879 22.18 -30.32 -12.11
N ASN A 880 22.46 -29.66 -13.23
CA ASN A 880 23.14 -30.26 -14.38
C ASN A 880 24.39 -29.43 -14.68
N GLY A 881 25.57 -30.06 -14.62
CA GLY A 881 26.87 -29.42 -14.83
C GLY A 881 27.13 -29.08 -16.29
N GLY A 882 26.48 -29.75 -17.24
CA GLY A 882 26.67 -29.46 -18.65
C GLY A 882 28.05 -29.89 -19.16
N ALA A 883 28.79 -28.97 -19.77
CA ALA A 883 30.13 -29.26 -20.27
C ALA A 883 31.13 -28.35 -19.57
N GLY A 884 32.22 -28.89 -19.06
CA GLY A 884 33.11 -28.08 -18.23
C GLY A 884 33.69 -28.93 -17.14
N ASN A 885 34.44 -28.35 -16.21
CA ASN A 885 34.85 -29.07 -15.01
C ASN A 885 34.13 -28.38 -13.85
N ASP A 886 32.95 -28.87 -13.53
CA ASP A 886 31.99 -28.12 -12.73
C ASP A 886 32.00 -28.53 -11.26
N THR A 887 31.61 -27.62 -10.39
CA THR A 887 31.40 -27.88 -8.97
C THR A 887 29.93 -27.66 -8.63
N LEU A 888 29.22 -28.71 -8.23
CA LEU A 888 27.80 -28.67 -7.90
C LEU A 888 27.63 -28.92 -6.39
N TYR A 889 26.94 -27.99 -5.72
CA TYR A 889 26.51 -28.12 -4.32
C TYR A 889 25.00 -28.32 -4.29
N GLY A 890 24.51 -29.46 -3.78
CA GLY A 890 23.09 -29.80 -3.66
C GLY A 890 22.39 -28.88 -2.66
N GLY A 891 22.89 -28.85 -1.43
CA GLY A 891 22.38 -27.99 -0.38
C GLY A 891 21.60 -28.78 0.65
N ALA A 892 20.38 -28.35 0.95
CA ALA A 892 19.48 -29.14 1.77
C ALA A 892 18.32 -29.64 0.93
N GLY A 893 17.86 -30.86 1.17
CA GLY A 893 16.84 -31.46 0.31
C GLY A 893 17.33 -32.79 -0.24
N ASN A 894 16.49 -33.50 -0.97
CA ASN A 894 16.89 -34.70 -1.68
C ASN A 894 17.25 -34.32 -3.12
N ASP A 895 18.53 -34.06 -3.37
CA ASP A 895 18.96 -33.42 -4.61
C ASP A 895 19.33 -34.45 -5.69
N ALA A 896 19.24 -34.04 -6.96
CA ALA A 896 19.73 -34.80 -8.10
C ALA A 896 20.81 -33.99 -8.83
N LEU A 897 22.07 -34.41 -8.66
CA LEU A 897 23.25 -33.76 -9.21
C LEU A 897 23.76 -34.58 -10.40
N HIS A 898 23.79 -33.99 -11.59
CA HIS A 898 24.33 -34.60 -12.82
C HIS A 898 25.54 -33.80 -13.28
N GLY A 899 26.72 -34.40 -13.30
CA GLY A 899 27.97 -33.75 -13.75
C GLY A 899 28.06 -33.59 -15.27
N ASP A 900 27.40 -34.48 -16.02
CA ASP A 900 27.39 -34.51 -17.48
C ASP A 900 28.76 -34.77 -18.11
N ALA A 901 29.53 -33.77 -18.55
CA ALA A 901 30.77 -34.00 -19.31
C ALA A 901 31.95 -33.13 -18.87
N GLY A 902 32.99 -33.82 -18.39
CA GLY A 902 34.24 -33.23 -17.92
C GLY A 902 34.70 -33.91 -16.63
N ASP A 903 35.59 -33.28 -15.85
CA ASP A 903 35.95 -33.82 -14.54
C ASP A 903 35.24 -32.99 -13.45
N GLU A 904 34.16 -33.52 -12.87
CA GLU A 904 33.28 -32.76 -11.97
C GLU A 904 33.54 -32.98 -10.47
N THR A 905 33.01 -32.07 -9.65
CA THR A 905 32.91 -32.19 -8.19
C THR A 905 31.45 -32.03 -7.75
N LEU A 906 30.81 -33.12 -7.30
CA LEU A 906 29.42 -33.11 -6.84
C LEU A 906 29.36 -33.33 -5.33
N LEU A 907 28.68 -32.42 -4.64
CA LEU A 907 28.54 -32.39 -3.19
C LEU A 907 27.04 -32.32 -2.85
N GLY A 908 26.41 -33.43 -2.43
CA GLY A 908 24.98 -33.46 -2.08
C GLY A 908 24.63 -32.64 -0.83
N GLU A 909 25.54 -32.65 0.15
CA GLU A 909 25.40 -31.96 1.44
C GLU A 909 24.39 -32.61 2.40
N THR A 910 23.13 -32.18 2.47
CA THR A 910 22.17 -32.69 3.46
C THR A 910 20.86 -33.17 2.84
N GLY A 911 20.46 -34.39 3.14
CA GLY A 911 19.23 -35.01 2.64
C GLY A 911 19.57 -36.32 1.93
N ASN A 912 18.69 -36.87 1.08
CA ASN A 912 19.00 -38.15 0.42
C ASN A 912 19.27 -37.91 -1.06
N ASP A 913 20.55 -37.81 -1.42
CA ASP A 913 20.92 -37.24 -2.71
C ASP A 913 21.17 -38.31 -3.77
N THR A 914 20.99 -37.96 -5.03
CA THR A 914 21.35 -38.77 -6.20
C THR A 914 22.46 -38.06 -6.97
N LEU A 915 23.64 -38.67 -7.06
CA LEU A 915 24.81 -38.10 -7.71
C LEU A 915 25.21 -38.95 -8.92
N ASP A 916 25.18 -38.37 -10.12
CA ASP A 916 25.69 -38.96 -11.36
C ASP A 916 26.86 -38.11 -11.88
N GLY A 917 28.08 -38.65 -11.84
CA GLY A 917 29.26 -37.95 -12.35
C GLY A 917 29.17 -37.68 -13.85
N GLY A 918 28.55 -38.57 -14.62
CA GLY A 918 28.53 -38.45 -16.07
C GLY A 918 29.82 -38.96 -16.70
N VAL A 919 30.45 -38.18 -17.58
CA VAL A 919 31.63 -38.55 -18.37
C VAL A 919 32.86 -37.78 -17.90
N GLY A 920 33.70 -38.43 -17.13
CA GLY A 920 35.09 -38.06 -16.92
C GLY A 920 35.62 -38.70 -15.65
N ASN A 921 36.47 -38.02 -14.88
CA ASN A 921 36.97 -38.55 -13.62
C ASN A 921 36.49 -37.68 -12.47
N ASP A 922 35.39 -38.10 -11.86
CA ASP A 922 34.59 -37.20 -11.03
C ASP A 922 34.86 -37.43 -9.54
N TYR A 923 34.55 -36.42 -8.73
CA TYR A 923 34.58 -36.50 -7.28
C TYR A 923 33.17 -36.33 -6.71
N LEU A 924 32.65 -37.38 -6.08
CA LEU A 924 31.27 -37.41 -5.56
C LEU A 924 31.26 -37.56 -4.03
N MET A 925 30.51 -36.71 -3.34
CA MET A 925 30.26 -36.78 -1.90
C MET A 925 28.78 -36.54 -1.64
N GLY A 926 28.04 -37.57 -1.24
CA GLY A 926 26.62 -37.47 -0.89
C GLY A 926 26.41 -36.56 0.31
N GLY A 927 26.92 -36.95 1.48
CA GLY A 927 26.93 -36.08 2.66
C GLY A 927 26.15 -36.70 3.81
N GLN A 928 25.28 -35.92 4.45
CA GLN A 928 24.38 -36.44 5.49
C GLN A 928 23.13 -36.97 4.85
N GLY A 929 22.93 -38.29 4.84
CA GLY A 929 21.95 -38.77 3.90
C GLY A 929 21.84 -40.26 3.77
N SER A 930 20.88 -40.72 2.97
CA SER A 930 20.95 -42.06 2.37
C SER A 930 21.09 -41.85 0.88
N ASP A 931 22.35 -41.81 0.44
CA ASP A 931 22.68 -41.25 -0.86
C ASP A 931 22.82 -42.33 -1.92
N THR A 932 22.53 -41.98 -3.17
CA THR A 932 22.63 -42.85 -4.33
C THR A 932 23.65 -42.30 -5.32
N TYR A 933 24.74 -43.04 -5.53
CA TYR A 933 25.76 -42.73 -6.53
C TYR A 933 25.49 -43.56 -7.78
N LEU A 934 25.31 -42.92 -8.93
CA LEU A 934 25.08 -43.57 -10.21
C LEU A 934 26.41 -43.74 -10.96
N PHE A 935 26.65 -44.94 -11.52
CA PHE A 935 27.84 -45.20 -12.33
C PHE A 935 27.49 -45.96 -13.60
N GLY A 936 27.89 -45.42 -14.75
CA GLY A 936 27.67 -45.99 -16.08
C GLY A 936 28.97 -46.35 -16.83
N ARG A 937 28.85 -47.14 -17.90
CA ARG A 937 29.99 -47.37 -18.81
C ARG A 937 30.35 -46.06 -19.52
N GLY A 938 31.62 -45.67 -19.44
CA GLY A 938 32.12 -44.45 -20.08
C GLY A 938 32.31 -43.27 -19.12
N GLY A 939 31.85 -43.37 -17.87
CA GLY A 939 32.07 -42.35 -16.83
C GLY A 939 33.45 -42.40 -16.18
N GLY A 940 34.50 -42.58 -16.98
CA GLY A 940 35.91 -42.62 -16.55
C GLY A 940 36.23 -43.24 -15.18
N GLN A 941 36.92 -42.49 -14.31
CA GLN A 941 37.48 -42.97 -13.03
C GLN A 941 37.04 -42.12 -11.85
N ASP A 942 35.85 -42.42 -11.34
CA ASP A 942 35.27 -41.62 -10.26
C ASP A 942 35.79 -41.98 -8.88
N THR A 943 35.79 -40.98 -8.00
CA THR A 943 36.12 -41.10 -6.59
C THR A 943 34.90 -40.73 -5.75
N ILE A 944 34.39 -41.70 -5.00
CA ILE A 944 33.29 -41.50 -4.05
C ILE A 944 33.84 -41.35 -2.63
N SER A 945 33.52 -40.25 -1.96
CA SER A 945 33.83 -40.00 -0.56
C SER A 945 32.56 -40.09 0.31
N ASN A 946 32.26 -41.29 0.80
CA ASN A 946 31.07 -41.57 1.62
C ASN A 946 31.28 -41.31 3.12
N LEU A 947 31.93 -40.20 3.49
CA LEU A 947 32.14 -39.85 4.89
C LEU A 947 30.85 -39.27 5.47
N ASP A 948 30.03 -40.12 6.09
CA ASP A 948 28.88 -39.70 6.90
C ASP A 948 29.03 -40.20 8.35
N THR A 949 28.68 -39.35 9.31
CA THR A 949 28.64 -39.66 10.75
C THR A 949 27.21 -39.88 11.28
N GLY A 950 26.20 -39.74 10.43
CA GLY A 950 24.80 -39.98 10.71
C GLY A 950 24.50 -41.43 11.08
N VAL A 951 23.46 -41.65 11.89
CA VAL A 951 23.01 -42.99 12.31
C VAL A 951 21.78 -43.43 11.52
N GLY A 952 21.70 -44.71 11.17
CA GLY A 952 20.51 -45.31 10.55
C GLY A 952 20.33 -45.01 9.05
N LYS A 953 21.42 -44.64 8.37
CA LYS A 953 21.46 -44.31 6.94
C LYS A 953 21.91 -45.49 6.07
N THR A 954 21.59 -45.46 4.78
CA THR A 954 22.01 -46.48 3.81
C THR A 954 22.36 -45.83 2.47
N ASP A 955 23.65 -45.83 2.15
CA ASP A 955 24.14 -45.35 0.86
C ASP A 955 24.19 -46.47 -0.17
N VAL A 956 23.95 -46.11 -1.43
CA VAL A 956 23.81 -47.03 -2.56
C VAL A 956 24.73 -46.59 -3.69
N LEU A 957 25.67 -47.44 -4.08
CA LEU A 957 26.30 -47.34 -5.41
C LEU A 957 25.49 -48.16 -6.39
N GLN A 958 24.83 -47.48 -7.33
CA GLN A 958 23.95 -48.07 -8.33
C GLN A 958 24.61 -48.06 -9.72
N PHE A 959 24.83 -49.25 -10.26
CA PHE A 959 25.36 -49.41 -11.61
C PHE A 959 24.25 -49.32 -12.66
N ALA A 960 24.58 -48.74 -13.82
CA ALA A 960 23.71 -48.72 -14.98
C ALA A 960 23.30 -50.15 -15.41
N SER A 961 22.14 -50.26 -16.05
CA SER A 961 21.48 -51.55 -16.35
C SER A 961 22.28 -52.50 -17.27
N ASP A 962 23.29 -51.99 -17.97
CA ASP A 962 24.17 -52.73 -18.87
C ASP A 962 25.43 -53.28 -18.18
N ILE A 963 25.69 -52.91 -16.91
CA ILE A 963 26.78 -53.43 -16.09
C ILE A 963 26.24 -54.59 -15.25
N ASN A 964 26.72 -55.80 -15.55
CA ASN A 964 26.36 -56.98 -14.78
C ASN A 964 27.39 -57.23 -13.68
N VAL A 965 27.01 -57.98 -12.63
CA VAL A 965 27.93 -58.36 -11.53
C VAL A 965 29.22 -59.02 -12.01
N GLY A 966 29.19 -59.73 -13.15
CA GLY A 966 30.36 -60.38 -13.75
C GLY A 966 31.36 -59.40 -14.37
N ASP A 967 30.96 -58.16 -14.62
CA ASP A 967 31.79 -57.12 -15.21
C ASP A 967 32.63 -56.40 -14.14
N ILE A 968 32.29 -56.56 -12.86
CA ILE A 968 32.87 -55.82 -11.74
C ILE A 968 34.00 -56.61 -11.08
N LYS A 969 35.19 -56.01 -11.01
CA LYS A 969 36.34 -56.53 -10.27
C LYS A 969 36.65 -55.64 -9.07
N ALA A 970 36.30 -56.11 -7.88
CA ALA A 970 36.63 -55.45 -6.62
C ALA A 970 38.06 -55.76 -6.16
N THR A 971 38.81 -54.73 -5.81
CA THR A 971 40.14 -54.82 -5.19
C THR A 971 40.27 -53.81 -4.05
N ARG A 972 41.23 -54.01 -3.16
CA ARG A 972 41.52 -53.06 -2.07
C ARG A 972 42.85 -52.36 -2.37
N SER A 973 42.87 -51.04 -2.29
CA SER A 973 44.08 -50.22 -2.35
C SER A 973 44.27 -49.48 -1.04
N VAL A 974 45.21 -49.93 -0.20
CA VAL A 974 45.45 -49.36 1.15
C VAL A 974 44.18 -49.36 2.01
N THR A 975 43.47 -48.23 2.13
CA THR A 975 42.21 -48.06 2.87
C THR A 975 40.98 -48.11 1.99
N ASP A 976 41.15 -48.09 0.67
CA ASP A 976 40.09 -47.78 -0.28
C ASP A 976 39.61 -49.04 -1.01
N LEU A 977 38.34 -49.07 -1.37
CA LEU A 977 37.73 -50.06 -2.26
C LEU A 977 37.82 -49.54 -3.70
N VAL A 978 38.39 -50.34 -4.59
CA VAL A 978 38.49 -50.03 -6.01
C VAL A 978 37.66 -51.04 -6.79
N LEU A 979 36.65 -50.55 -7.51
CA LEU A 979 35.78 -51.35 -8.37
C LEU A 979 36.15 -51.07 -9.83
N ALA A 980 36.82 -52.02 -10.48
CA ALA A 980 37.14 -51.90 -11.91
C ALA A 980 36.06 -52.57 -12.75
N ILE A 981 35.42 -51.83 -13.65
CA ILE A 981 34.44 -52.35 -14.61
C ILE A 981 35.18 -52.84 -15.86
N THR A 982 34.86 -54.06 -16.30
CA THR A 982 35.50 -54.73 -17.42
C THR A 982 34.58 -54.84 -18.64
N GLY A 983 35.20 -54.86 -19.83
CA GLY A 983 34.51 -54.65 -21.11
C GLY A 983 34.37 -53.17 -21.43
#